data_AF-A0A1W1XKZ9-F1
#
_entry.id   AF-A0A1W1XKZ9-F1
#
_cell.length_a   1.000
_cell.length_b   1.000
_cell.length_c   1.000
_cell.angle_alpha   90.00
_cell.angle_beta   90.00
_cell.angle_gamma   90.00
#
_symmetry.space_group_name_H-M   'P 1'
#
loop_
_entity.id
_entity.type
_entity.pdbx_description
1 polymer ?
#
loop_
_entity_poly.entity_id
_entity_poly.type
_entity_poly.pdbx_seq_one_letter_code
_entity_poly.pdbx_strand_id
1 'polypeptide(L)'
;MHIKNLYIRDFGIYRNVNLNNISSEIVVIGGNNRAGKSTLLNLLRYFPYGFSKATDIPPCSVEYGVECEFLDENNKKITAKINGYAKPHIYNESTYEKIGDIYDEVDSFTYKELFTISLDELKNAEGADEKLQAVLLGAGLKDAIFIPKIISQFEKEAEKIGGKNGNPKTKLFKESFNEISEGIVLKDRAINEVTQYNKCEEKLKSVENSIIEFEDQIGTIEDEILLMEILMANYETYKEIEKLTVVMENEQNKKTYDYIEEKKINLEACLNLKDEYSEAIDKYEKAAINFFKGKEFQETKLKVFDMYGKEIRDKELIIAGLTQKIENYRETLKNCKVKKQEILIDIVDVNVDWSDDFTKILEINTEEIPYIELCENVDELKNIENKINDKKTYIEELEEKYTGLRNNSKLDSNFMKYIAIIVVFLILGFIVYNQNKVFGALIGISGIVVTSIYIITSSSHRFNGEDVNSVETELNNKKRELIGLEKTRGNLAEITNNYKHILKLSLDVPSSSIKSYFVLVRNLKNKVLHLKYEVDNMCEMEESINIELENLLKFLLKFNAWIEIESIRRSNKLIENSEYYFSKLEDLSLILCEYEKLSEIKTSKRIIEEKIKNQIKLKVEGEILSKLNETIEECKIYNKYKDEKNKYENLIYRLMHALSMERIKKILLKEDKNIELVDAFNNMVHNYMSVDEVEKNAYKLKAKLEENIEFLNKLKDEKITLKQEIKNLYSSEDIIKAHNKIEKGRHKLKGIAMEYAINRAAEFMLKYLQKDFMDNAEKTILKGTGDFLSNITNGEIKQILAGDDLTKVDFKTIDKNGILKDSSKELSRGTKEQLFLSVRLSRISEIHSKLPIIIDDSLVNFDSRHLYNSIKLINDMSKHNQIFFLTCHPEVIQTIYKINKKAQFFKLEEGNFYLNTANQLINHLSLDT
;
A
#
# COMPACT_ATOMS: atom_id res chain seq x y z
N MET A 1 26.64 22.80 -58.11
CA MET A 1 26.03 22.71 -59.46
C MET A 1 25.48 24.06 -59.89
N HIS A 2 25.59 24.43 -61.17
CA HIS A 2 24.97 25.65 -61.70
C HIS A 2 24.38 25.47 -63.10
N ILE A 3 23.31 26.21 -63.42
CA ILE A 3 22.70 26.29 -64.75
C ILE A 3 23.61 27.11 -65.66
N LYS A 4 23.98 26.57 -66.83
CA LYS A 4 24.82 27.28 -67.81
C LYS A 4 24.05 27.84 -69.00
N ASN A 5 23.12 27.06 -69.54
CA ASN A 5 22.23 27.46 -70.63
C ASN A 5 20.81 26.96 -70.33
N LEU A 6 19.80 27.75 -70.67
CA LEU A 6 18.39 27.43 -70.50
C LEU A 6 17.61 27.75 -71.78
N TYR A 7 16.98 26.73 -72.37
CA TYR A 7 16.10 26.84 -73.52
C TYR A 7 14.65 26.54 -73.12
N ILE A 8 13.75 27.47 -73.43
CA ILE A 8 12.32 27.39 -73.11
C ILE A 8 11.55 27.37 -74.43
N ARG A 9 11.19 26.19 -74.90
CA ARG A 9 10.38 25.98 -76.11
C ARG A 9 8.97 26.54 -75.92
N ASP A 10 8.34 26.20 -74.80
CA ASP A 10 6.98 26.64 -74.43
C ASP A 10 6.77 26.46 -72.93
N PHE A 11 6.56 27.55 -72.18
CA PHE A 11 6.18 27.54 -70.76
C PHE A 11 5.60 28.92 -70.36
N GLY A 12 4.29 28.99 -70.07
CA GLY A 12 3.63 30.26 -69.80
C GLY A 12 3.78 31.26 -70.95
N ILE A 13 4.41 32.41 -70.68
CA ILE A 13 4.67 33.44 -71.71
C ILE A 13 5.90 33.14 -72.60
N TYR A 14 6.78 32.23 -72.19
CA TYR A 14 8.04 31.94 -72.89
C TYR A 14 7.80 31.01 -74.08
N ARG A 15 8.26 31.40 -75.27
CA ARG A 15 8.15 30.64 -76.54
C ARG A 15 9.45 30.68 -77.34
N ASN A 16 10.11 29.53 -77.51
CA ASN A 16 11.40 29.36 -78.16
C ASN A 16 12.52 30.31 -77.66
N VAL A 17 12.49 30.66 -76.37
CA VAL A 17 13.40 31.62 -75.74
C VAL A 17 14.68 30.92 -75.27
N ASN A 18 15.84 31.54 -75.53
CA ASN A 18 17.15 31.03 -75.10
C ASN A 18 17.83 32.01 -74.13
N LEU A 19 18.30 31.49 -72.99
CA LEU A 19 19.11 32.21 -72.01
C LEU A 19 20.46 31.49 -71.90
N ASN A 20 21.45 31.98 -72.66
CA ASN A 20 22.74 31.32 -72.84
C ASN A 20 23.88 32.02 -72.10
N ASN A 21 24.94 31.27 -71.78
CA ASN A 21 26.12 31.76 -71.05
C ASN A 21 25.77 32.43 -69.72
N ILE A 22 24.89 31.77 -68.95
CA ILE A 22 24.54 32.18 -67.60
C ILE A 22 25.79 32.09 -66.70
N SER A 23 25.91 33.03 -65.76
CA SER A 23 26.99 33.12 -64.77
C SER A 23 26.75 32.13 -63.62
N SER A 24 27.82 31.55 -63.06
CA SER A 24 27.75 30.83 -61.78
C SER A 24 27.66 31.75 -60.56
N GLU A 25 27.83 33.07 -60.75
CA GLU A 25 27.66 34.10 -59.72
C GLU A 25 26.17 34.40 -59.44
N ILE A 26 25.92 35.62 -58.97
CA ILE A 26 24.63 36.29 -59.06
C ILE A 26 24.28 36.57 -60.54
N VAL A 27 23.03 36.25 -60.89
CA VAL A 27 22.35 36.55 -62.14
C VAL A 27 21.10 37.36 -61.81
N VAL A 28 21.11 38.65 -62.14
CA VAL A 28 19.97 39.56 -61.93
C VAL A 28 19.13 39.62 -63.19
N ILE A 29 17.84 39.32 -63.08
CA ILE A 29 16.84 39.35 -64.14
C ILE A 29 15.84 40.44 -63.75
N GLY A 30 16.09 41.65 -64.23
CA GLY A 30 15.27 42.82 -63.96
C GLY A 30 14.15 42.95 -64.99
N GLY A 31 12.91 43.10 -64.54
CA GLY A 31 11.77 43.27 -65.44
C GLY A 31 10.54 43.85 -64.76
N ASN A 32 9.78 44.65 -65.50
CA ASN A 32 8.55 45.28 -65.04
C ASN A 32 7.46 44.25 -64.67
N ASN A 33 6.38 44.73 -64.05
CA ASN A 33 5.22 43.88 -63.77
C ASN A 33 4.69 43.22 -65.06
N ARG A 34 4.35 41.93 -64.97
CA ARG A 34 3.94 41.05 -66.08
C ARG A 34 5.03 40.71 -67.12
N ALA A 35 6.27 41.20 -67.00
CA ALA A 35 7.33 40.92 -67.98
C ALA A 35 7.80 39.45 -68.05
N GLY A 36 7.49 38.63 -67.03
CA GLY A 36 7.75 37.17 -67.02
C GLY A 36 8.40 36.61 -65.76
N LYS A 37 8.78 37.44 -64.78
CA LYS A 37 9.52 37.05 -63.57
C LYS A 37 8.91 35.83 -62.86
N SER A 38 7.66 35.93 -62.44
CA SER A 38 6.96 34.85 -61.72
C SER A 38 6.71 33.60 -62.58
N THR A 39 6.72 33.73 -63.92
CA THR A 39 6.71 32.58 -64.83
C THR A 39 8.08 31.87 -64.83
N LEU A 40 9.18 32.61 -64.76
CA LEU A 40 10.54 32.05 -64.64
C LEU A 40 10.79 31.46 -63.25
N LEU A 41 10.29 32.10 -62.18
CA LEU A 41 10.29 31.53 -60.82
C LEU A 41 9.66 30.14 -60.84
N ASN A 42 8.44 30.02 -61.38
CA ASN A 42 7.74 28.74 -61.47
C ASN A 42 8.51 27.71 -62.34
N LEU A 43 9.09 28.14 -63.47
CA LEU A 43 9.93 27.25 -64.27
C LEU A 43 11.12 26.71 -63.46
N LEU A 44 11.92 27.57 -62.82
CA LEU A 44 13.11 27.17 -62.05
C LEU A 44 12.76 26.41 -60.75
N ARG A 45 11.55 26.63 -60.20
CA ARG A 45 10.98 25.95 -59.03
C ARG A 45 10.56 24.51 -59.32
N TYR A 46 9.88 24.28 -60.45
CA TYR A 46 9.31 22.97 -60.78
C TYR A 46 10.22 22.11 -61.68
N PHE A 47 11.04 22.73 -62.54
CA PHE A 47 11.89 22.02 -63.51
C PHE A 47 12.70 20.86 -62.91
N PRO A 48 13.40 20.99 -61.76
CA PRO A 48 14.19 19.90 -61.19
C PRO A 48 13.45 18.56 -60.97
N TYR A 49 12.14 18.60 -60.71
CA TYR A 49 11.35 17.41 -60.37
C TYR A 49 10.24 17.10 -61.39
N GLY A 50 10.03 17.98 -62.38
CA GLY A 50 9.09 17.82 -63.46
C GLY A 50 7.80 18.61 -63.34
N PHE A 51 7.04 18.62 -64.43
CA PHE A 51 5.75 19.28 -64.54
C PHE A 51 4.62 18.26 -64.41
N SER A 52 3.54 18.61 -63.71
CA SER A 52 2.39 17.72 -63.49
C SER A 52 1.06 18.45 -63.66
N LYS A 53 -0.02 17.70 -63.88
CA LYS A 53 -1.39 18.26 -63.92
C LYS A 53 -1.93 18.68 -62.54
N ALA A 54 -1.19 18.43 -61.46
CA ALA A 54 -1.56 18.74 -60.08
C ALA A 54 -0.71 19.87 -59.46
N THR A 55 0.30 20.36 -60.19
CA THR A 55 1.12 21.52 -59.81
C THR A 55 0.58 22.76 -60.48
N ASP A 56 0.36 23.83 -59.72
CA ASP A 56 -0.01 25.13 -60.26
C ASP A 56 1.20 25.73 -61.00
N ILE A 57 1.13 25.70 -62.34
CA ILE A 57 2.17 26.20 -63.25
C ILE A 57 1.53 27.00 -64.40
N PRO A 58 2.18 28.09 -64.87
CA PRO A 58 1.65 28.90 -65.96
C PRO A 58 1.42 28.08 -67.25
N PRO A 59 0.22 28.16 -67.87
CA PRO A 59 -0.17 27.27 -68.96
C PRO A 59 0.73 27.39 -70.20
N CYS A 60 1.15 26.26 -70.76
CA CYS A 60 1.79 26.20 -72.07
C CYS A 60 0.81 26.53 -73.21
N SER A 61 1.37 26.89 -74.36
CA SER A 61 0.64 27.28 -75.57
C SER A 61 0.26 26.10 -76.45
N VAL A 62 1.09 25.05 -76.47
CA VAL A 62 0.97 23.83 -77.28
C VAL A 62 1.37 22.61 -76.44
N GLU A 63 2.61 22.58 -75.93
CA GLU A 63 3.13 21.52 -75.07
C GLU A 63 4.37 22.03 -74.34
N TYR A 64 4.37 21.96 -73.00
CA TYR A 64 5.53 22.27 -72.16
C TYR A 64 6.83 21.69 -72.74
N GLY A 65 7.83 22.55 -72.93
CA GLY A 65 9.13 22.13 -73.44
C GLY A 65 10.23 22.98 -72.85
N VAL A 66 11.10 22.37 -72.06
CA VAL A 66 12.23 23.06 -71.39
C VAL A 66 13.46 22.16 -71.43
N GLU A 67 14.60 22.73 -71.80
CA GLU A 67 15.90 22.09 -71.82
C GLU A 67 16.90 22.94 -71.04
N CYS A 68 17.62 22.32 -70.11
CA CYS A 68 18.56 22.99 -69.23
C CYS A 68 19.91 22.26 -69.25
N GLU A 69 20.99 23.00 -69.49
CA GLU A 69 22.36 22.49 -69.40
C GLU A 69 22.96 22.94 -68.07
N PHE A 70 23.30 21.98 -67.22
CA PHE A 70 23.98 22.20 -65.94
C PHE A 70 25.48 21.91 -66.05
N LEU A 71 26.24 22.54 -65.17
CA LEU A 71 27.62 22.17 -64.86
C LEU A 71 27.70 21.72 -63.39
N ASP A 72 28.27 20.52 -63.19
CA ASP A 72 28.61 20.01 -61.86
C ASP A 72 29.83 20.75 -61.27
N GLU A 73 30.28 20.35 -60.08
CA GLU A 73 31.44 20.98 -59.42
C GLU A 73 32.78 20.66 -60.10
N ASN A 74 32.81 19.65 -60.96
CA ASN A 74 33.94 19.27 -61.81
C ASN A 74 33.88 19.92 -63.22
N ASN A 75 32.85 20.71 -63.52
CA ASN A 75 32.51 21.26 -64.85
C ASN A 75 32.10 20.21 -65.91
N LYS A 76 31.61 19.04 -65.49
CA LYS A 76 30.92 18.09 -66.38
C LYS A 76 29.58 18.68 -66.82
N LYS A 77 29.22 18.45 -68.09
CA LYS A 77 27.98 18.91 -68.71
C LYS A 77 26.88 17.89 -68.51
N ILE A 78 25.76 18.30 -67.93
CA ILE A 78 24.57 17.46 -67.76
C ILE A 78 23.37 18.17 -68.38
N THR A 79 22.74 17.55 -69.38
CA THR A 79 21.56 18.12 -70.04
C THR A 79 20.30 17.44 -69.51
N ALA A 80 19.36 18.23 -69.01
CA ALA A 80 18.03 17.77 -68.61
C ALA A 80 16.96 18.32 -69.55
N LYS A 81 15.99 17.50 -69.96
CA LYS A 81 14.89 17.89 -70.86
C LYS A 81 13.53 17.46 -70.33
N ILE A 82 12.53 18.34 -70.39
CA ILE A 82 11.12 18.02 -70.15
C ILE A 82 10.33 18.28 -71.42
N ASN A 83 9.48 17.31 -71.80
CA ASN A 83 8.41 17.48 -72.77
C ASN A 83 7.08 17.10 -72.09
N GLY A 84 6.06 17.95 -72.21
CA GLY A 84 4.75 17.74 -71.62
C GLY A 84 4.75 17.68 -70.08
N TYR A 85 3.77 16.98 -69.53
CA TYR A 85 3.64 16.72 -68.09
C TYR A 85 4.53 15.55 -67.65
N ALA A 86 5.85 15.76 -67.67
CA ALA A 86 6.84 14.73 -67.38
C ALA A 86 7.90 15.18 -66.37
N LYS A 87 8.60 14.19 -65.82
CA LYS A 87 9.87 14.36 -65.09
C LYS A 87 11.01 14.68 -66.08
N PRO A 88 12.02 15.50 -65.70
CA PRO A 88 13.17 15.75 -66.55
C PRO A 88 13.91 14.44 -66.90
N HIS A 89 14.17 14.26 -68.17
CA HIS A 89 15.01 13.19 -68.71
C HIS A 89 16.45 13.71 -68.75
N ILE A 90 17.36 12.97 -68.13
CA ILE A 90 18.76 13.36 -67.91
C ILE A 90 19.64 12.65 -68.94
N TYR A 91 20.57 13.42 -69.50
CA TYR A 91 21.54 12.97 -70.49
C TYR A 91 22.95 13.40 -70.03
N ASN A 92 23.77 12.42 -69.67
CA ASN A 92 25.17 12.60 -69.29
C ASN A 92 26.04 11.79 -70.27
N GLU A 93 26.68 12.48 -71.21
CA GLU A 93 27.65 11.95 -72.22
C GLU A 93 27.35 10.56 -72.86
N SER A 94 26.07 10.18 -72.96
CA SER A 94 25.45 8.97 -73.57
C SER A 94 24.75 7.99 -72.61
N THR A 95 24.72 8.23 -71.29
CA THR A 95 23.94 7.44 -70.32
C THR A 95 22.70 8.18 -69.77
N TYR A 96 21.70 7.39 -69.38
CA TYR A 96 20.45 7.83 -68.73
C TYR A 96 20.55 7.63 -67.21
N GLU A 97 20.41 8.71 -66.46
CA GLU A 97 20.51 8.75 -64.99
C GLU A 97 19.17 9.15 -64.36
N LYS A 98 19.00 8.92 -63.05
CA LYS A 98 17.79 9.31 -62.31
C LYS A 98 17.98 10.69 -61.69
N ILE A 99 16.86 11.37 -61.45
CA ILE A 99 16.85 12.75 -60.91
C ILE A 99 17.50 12.88 -59.53
N GLY A 100 17.42 11.84 -58.70
CA GLY A 100 18.11 11.83 -57.40
C GLY A 100 19.64 11.87 -57.52
N ASP A 101 20.19 11.47 -58.67
CA ASP A 101 21.64 11.42 -58.88
C ASP A 101 22.22 12.82 -59.17
N ILE A 102 21.38 13.82 -59.49
CA ILE A 102 21.76 15.23 -59.70
C ILE A 102 21.45 16.11 -58.49
N TYR A 103 20.25 15.96 -57.93
CA TYR A 103 19.76 16.83 -56.85
C TYR A 103 20.08 16.27 -55.45
N ASP A 104 20.83 15.16 -55.38
CA ASP A 104 21.34 14.57 -54.14
C ASP A 104 20.16 14.11 -53.23
N GLU A 105 20.36 14.04 -51.92
CA GLU A 105 19.28 13.73 -50.96
C GLU A 105 18.18 14.83 -50.83
N VAL A 106 18.21 15.89 -51.65
CA VAL A 106 17.22 16.97 -51.60
C VAL A 106 15.92 16.56 -52.31
N ASP A 107 14.81 16.60 -51.59
CA ASP A 107 13.50 16.25 -52.15
C ASP A 107 12.76 17.45 -52.80
N SER A 108 11.68 17.12 -53.53
CA SER A 108 10.91 18.08 -54.32
C SER A 108 10.17 19.16 -53.51
N PHE A 109 9.88 18.93 -52.24
CA PHE A 109 9.32 19.93 -51.34
C PHE A 109 10.46 20.76 -50.73
N THR A 110 11.48 20.11 -50.16
CA THR A 110 12.68 20.78 -49.60
C THR A 110 13.32 21.79 -50.57
N TYR A 111 13.47 21.42 -51.85
CA TYR A 111 14.02 22.35 -52.85
C TYR A 111 13.14 23.59 -53.06
N LYS A 112 11.82 23.43 -53.21
CA LYS A 112 10.92 24.55 -53.50
C LYS A 112 10.89 25.55 -52.36
N GLU A 113 10.75 25.04 -51.13
CA GLU A 113 10.56 25.85 -49.94
C GLU A 113 11.83 26.56 -49.46
N LEU A 114 13.02 26.00 -49.72
CA LEU A 114 14.30 26.61 -49.35
C LEU A 114 14.92 27.41 -50.50
N PHE A 115 15.17 26.73 -51.63
CA PHE A 115 15.98 27.27 -52.73
C PHE A 115 15.21 28.22 -53.64
N THR A 116 13.89 28.34 -53.49
CA THR A 116 13.13 29.41 -54.14
C THR A 116 12.43 30.27 -53.10
N ILE A 117 12.79 31.56 -53.05
CA ILE A 117 12.39 32.50 -52.01
C ILE A 117 11.65 33.66 -52.68
N SER A 118 10.33 33.69 -52.58
CA SER A 118 9.54 34.86 -52.97
C SER A 118 9.15 35.71 -51.77
N LEU A 119 8.82 36.97 -52.05
CA LEU A 119 8.36 37.93 -51.05
C LEU A 119 7.10 37.46 -50.28
N ASP A 120 6.24 36.66 -50.90
CA ASP A 120 5.03 36.14 -50.24
C ASP A 120 5.31 34.92 -49.35
N GLU A 121 6.37 34.15 -49.62
CA GLU A 121 6.87 33.05 -48.78
C GLU A 121 7.66 33.52 -47.54
N LEU A 122 8.07 34.80 -47.53
CA LEU A 122 8.57 35.49 -46.34
C LEU A 122 7.43 36.06 -45.47
N LYS A 123 6.34 36.55 -46.09
CA LYS A 123 5.15 37.04 -45.37
C LYS A 123 4.36 35.90 -44.72
N ASN A 124 4.01 34.89 -45.52
CA ASN A 124 2.98 33.90 -45.21
C ASN A 124 3.50 32.65 -44.48
N ALA A 125 4.78 32.64 -44.06
CA ALA A 125 5.41 31.48 -43.42
C ALA A 125 4.66 30.95 -42.18
N GLU A 126 3.93 31.80 -41.45
CA GLU A 126 3.07 31.41 -40.32
C GLU A 126 1.90 30.49 -40.69
N GLY A 127 1.46 30.51 -41.96
CA GLY A 127 0.31 29.73 -42.45
C GLY A 127 0.70 28.41 -43.12
N ALA A 128 1.98 28.00 -43.02
CA ALA A 128 2.50 26.82 -43.69
C ALA A 128 2.28 25.53 -42.89
N ASP A 129 2.23 24.41 -43.62
CA ASP A 129 2.07 23.05 -43.11
C ASP A 129 3.28 22.59 -42.27
N GLU A 130 3.08 21.60 -41.38
CA GLU A 130 4.08 21.01 -40.47
C GLU A 130 5.39 20.67 -41.20
N LYS A 131 5.29 20.26 -42.47
CA LYS A 131 6.43 19.92 -43.34
C LYS A 131 7.39 21.09 -43.56
N LEU A 132 6.92 22.33 -43.67
CA LEU A 132 7.80 23.49 -43.85
C LEU A 132 8.68 23.68 -42.61
N GLN A 133 8.12 23.50 -41.42
CA GLN A 133 8.88 23.60 -40.17
C GLN A 133 9.97 22.53 -40.08
N ALA A 134 9.67 21.29 -40.48
CA ALA A 134 10.67 20.22 -40.61
C ALA A 134 11.82 20.60 -41.58
N VAL A 135 11.47 21.15 -42.75
CA VAL A 135 12.46 21.55 -43.77
C VAL A 135 13.35 22.70 -43.28
N LEU A 136 12.73 23.70 -42.64
CA LEU A 136 13.38 24.89 -42.10
C LEU A 136 14.29 24.60 -40.89
N LEU A 137 13.85 23.74 -39.97
CA LEU A 137 14.60 23.35 -38.77
C LEU A 137 15.52 22.13 -38.97
N GLY A 138 15.46 21.48 -40.14
CA GLY A 138 16.44 20.49 -40.59
C GLY A 138 15.98 19.04 -40.51
N ALA A 139 16.71 18.17 -41.23
CA ALA A 139 16.29 16.79 -41.54
C ALA A 139 15.90 15.93 -40.32
N GLY A 140 16.49 16.18 -39.15
CA GLY A 140 16.15 15.48 -37.91
C GLY A 140 14.75 15.78 -37.37
N LEU A 141 14.12 16.91 -37.71
CA LEU A 141 12.80 17.26 -37.18
C LEU A 141 11.64 16.50 -37.81
N LYS A 142 11.82 15.92 -39.00
CA LYS A 142 10.76 15.26 -39.75
C LYS A 142 9.97 14.25 -38.91
N ASP A 143 10.68 13.49 -38.08
CA ASP A 143 10.07 12.51 -37.19
C ASP A 143 9.81 13.08 -35.78
N ALA A 144 10.57 14.09 -35.34
CA ALA A 144 10.37 14.80 -34.07
C ALA A 144 9.02 15.53 -34.00
N ILE A 145 8.48 15.99 -35.14
CA ILE A 145 7.14 16.60 -35.25
C ILE A 145 6.03 15.65 -34.82
N PHE A 146 6.23 14.33 -34.92
CA PHE A 146 5.25 13.37 -34.40
C PHE A 146 5.33 13.20 -32.88
N ILE A 147 6.42 13.61 -32.21
CA ILE A 147 6.58 13.43 -30.76
C ILE A 147 5.47 14.14 -29.96
N PRO A 148 5.12 15.44 -30.18
CA PRO A 148 3.96 16.07 -29.54
C PRO A 148 2.64 15.31 -29.72
N LYS A 149 2.44 14.72 -30.91
CA LYS A 149 1.23 13.96 -31.26
C LYS A 149 1.17 12.62 -30.53
N ILE A 150 2.30 11.93 -30.41
CA ILE A 150 2.44 10.65 -29.70
C ILE A 150 2.37 10.87 -28.17
N ILE A 151 2.98 11.95 -27.66
CA ILE A 151 2.79 12.44 -26.27
C ILE A 151 1.29 12.61 -25.99
N SER A 152 0.58 13.33 -26.86
CA SER A 152 -0.86 13.57 -26.69
C SER A 152 -1.73 12.32 -26.93
N GLN A 153 -1.17 11.21 -27.43
CA GLN A 153 -1.83 9.90 -27.44
C GLN A 153 -1.63 9.20 -26.09
N PHE A 154 -0.38 9.04 -25.64
CA PHE A 154 -0.09 8.44 -24.33
C PHE A 154 -0.75 9.17 -23.16
N GLU A 155 -0.77 10.52 -23.18
CA GLU A 155 -1.48 11.35 -22.21
C GLU A 155 -2.99 11.07 -22.21
N LYS A 156 -3.60 10.89 -23.39
CA LYS A 156 -5.03 10.56 -23.52
C LYS A 156 -5.36 9.15 -23.05
N GLU A 157 -4.53 8.15 -23.35
CA GLU A 157 -4.75 6.79 -22.85
C GLU A 157 -4.58 6.73 -21.32
N ALA A 158 -3.56 7.40 -20.77
CA ALA A 158 -3.43 7.57 -19.32
C ALA A 158 -4.65 8.31 -18.71
N GLU A 159 -5.13 9.39 -19.34
CA GLU A 159 -6.32 10.12 -18.89
C GLU A 159 -7.62 9.30 -18.97
N LYS A 160 -7.74 8.34 -19.89
CA LYS A 160 -8.84 7.37 -19.92
C LYS A 160 -8.77 6.40 -18.75
N ILE A 161 -7.56 6.05 -18.29
CA ILE A 161 -7.36 5.04 -17.25
C ILE A 161 -7.47 5.64 -15.84
N GLY A 162 -6.63 6.60 -15.49
CA GLY A 162 -6.50 7.16 -14.13
C GLY A 162 -6.69 8.68 -14.04
N GLY A 163 -7.00 9.33 -15.16
CA GLY A 163 -7.01 10.80 -15.24
C GLY A 163 -5.60 11.40 -15.09
N LYS A 164 -5.53 12.74 -14.98
CA LYS A 164 -4.25 13.48 -14.94
C LYS A 164 -3.30 12.99 -13.84
N ASN A 165 -3.82 12.67 -12.65
CA ASN A 165 -3.00 12.43 -11.45
C ASN A 165 -3.13 10.98 -10.93
N GLY A 166 -3.65 10.04 -11.74
CA GLY A 166 -3.80 8.64 -11.34
C GLY A 166 -4.77 8.42 -10.19
N ASN A 167 -5.82 9.26 -10.06
CA ASN A 167 -6.73 9.24 -8.92
C ASN A 167 -7.58 7.96 -8.92
N PRO A 168 -7.44 7.05 -7.93
CA PRO A 168 -8.14 5.76 -7.92
C PRO A 168 -9.66 5.87 -7.98
N LYS A 169 -10.24 6.98 -7.51
CA LYS A 169 -11.69 7.21 -7.44
C LYS A 169 -12.33 7.58 -8.80
N THR A 170 -11.54 7.60 -9.88
CA THR A 170 -11.93 8.17 -11.18
C THR A 170 -11.68 7.22 -12.34
N LYS A 171 -12.32 7.48 -13.50
CA LYS A 171 -12.01 6.82 -14.78
C LYS A 171 -12.09 5.28 -14.66
N LEU A 172 -11.20 4.51 -15.30
CA LEU A 172 -11.20 3.03 -15.23
C LEU A 172 -10.75 2.51 -13.86
N PHE A 173 -9.92 3.25 -13.11
CA PHE A 173 -9.62 2.88 -11.72
C PHE A 173 -10.88 2.82 -10.84
N LYS A 174 -11.90 3.66 -11.11
CA LYS A 174 -13.11 3.80 -10.28
C LYS A 174 -13.83 2.47 -10.04
N GLU A 175 -13.93 1.59 -11.04
CA GLU A 175 -14.60 0.29 -10.86
C GLU A 175 -13.86 -0.57 -9.82
N SER A 176 -12.54 -0.65 -9.96
CA SER A 176 -11.70 -1.45 -9.05
C SER A 176 -11.60 -0.83 -7.67
N PHE A 177 -11.53 0.51 -7.58
CA PHE A 177 -11.59 1.25 -6.33
C PHE A 177 -12.93 1.10 -5.61
N ASN A 178 -14.04 1.11 -6.34
CA ASN A 178 -15.36 0.82 -5.79
C ASN A 178 -15.44 -0.62 -5.29
N GLU A 179 -14.95 -1.60 -6.06
CA GLU A 179 -14.94 -3.01 -5.64
C GLU A 179 -14.12 -3.20 -4.34
N ILE A 180 -12.94 -2.58 -4.23
CA ILE A 180 -12.16 -2.52 -2.99
C ILE A 180 -12.94 -1.82 -1.86
N SER A 181 -13.53 -0.66 -2.11
CA SER A 181 -14.22 0.15 -1.09
C SER A 181 -15.46 -0.54 -0.54
N GLU A 182 -16.25 -1.17 -1.41
CA GLU A 182 -17.40 -2.00 -1.04
C GLU A 182 -16.95 -3.25 -0.26
N GLY A 183 -15.79 -3.83 -0.62
CA GLY A 183 -15.17 -4.90 0.15
C GLY A 183 -14.73 -4.45 1.55
N ILE A 184 -14.16 -3.25 1.68
CA ILE A 184 -13.81 -2.65 2.99
C ILE A 184 -15.07 -2.41 3.83
N VAL A 185 -16.12 -1.81 3.26
CA VAL A 185 -17.40 -1.58 3.96
C VAL A 185 -18.07 -2.89 4.39
N LEU A 186 -17.97 -3.96 3.59
CA LEU A 186 -18.44 -5.29 4.01
C LEU A 186 -17.57 -5.88 5.13
N LYS A 187 -16.24 -5.72 5.07
CA LYS A 187 -15.32 -6.18 6.13
C LYS A 187 -15.57 -5.43 7.45
N ASP A 188 -15.74 -4.11 7.40
CA ASP A 188 -15.98 -3.28 8.59
C ASP A 188 -17.38 -3.53 9.18
N ARG A 189 -18.39 -3.83 8.34
CA ARG A 189 -19.69 -4.33 8.79
C ARG A 189 -19.56 -5.67 9.50
N ALA A 190 -18.89 -6.65 8.89
CA ALA A 190 -18.73 -7.98 9.47
C ALA A 190 -17.90 -7.97 10.77
N ILE A 191 -16.92 -7.07 10.90
CA ILE A 191 -16.22 -6.82 12.17
C ILE A 191 -17.18 -6.28 13.25
N ASN A 192 -18.12 -5.40 12.89
CA ASN A 192 -19.12 -4.89 13.81
C ASN A 192 -20.17 -5.97 14.18
N GLU A 193 -20.56 -6.82 13.23
CA GLU A 193 -21.43 -7.99 13.46
C GLU A 193 -20.76 -9.01 14.38
N VAL A 194 -19.46 -9.30 14.21
CA VAL A 194 -18.66 -10.09 15.17
C VAL A 194 -18.57 -9.41 16.54
N THR A 195 -18.45 -8.08 16.57
CA THR A 195 -18.43 -7.31 17.84
C THR A 195 -19.78 -7.36 18.57
N GLN A 196 -20.90 -7.44 17.84
CA GLN A 196 -22.22 -7.68 18.43
C GLN A 196 -22.41 -9.15 18.83
N TYR A 197 -21.98 -10.10 17.99
CA TYR A 197 -21.99 -11.53 18.30
C TYR A 197 -21.27 -11.82 19.63
N ASN A 198 -20.05 -11.30 19.81
CA ASN A 198 -19.29 -11.47 21.05
C ASN A 198 -20.03 -10.90 22.27
N LYS A 199 -20.69 -9.74 22.14
CA LYS A 199 -21.49 -9.15 23.22
C LYS A 199 -22.76 -9.96 23.52
N CYS A 200 -23.42 -10.49 22.51
CA CYS A 200 -24.57 -11.37 22.68
C CYS A 200 -24.15 -12.72 23.28
N GLU A 201 -22.98 -13.27 22.95
CA GLU A 201 -22.37 -14.45 23.59
C GLU A 201 -22.00 -14.18 25.06
N GLU A 202 -21.29 -13.09 25.36
CA GLU A 202 -20.97 -12.68 26.75
C GLU A 202 -22.24 -12.52 27.58
N LYS A 203 -23.25 -11.82 27.02
CA LYS A 203 -24.53 -11.63 27.70
C LYS A 203 -25.30 -12.95 27.83
N LEU A 204 -25.33 -13.78 26.79
CA LEU A 204 -25.96 -15.09 26.85
C LEU A 204 -25.30 -15.96 27.91
N LYS A 205 -23.97 -15.98 28.00
CA LYS A 205 -23.22 -16.71 29.01
C LYS A 205 -23.52 -16.19 30.42
N SER A 206 -23.64 -14.87 30.61
CA SER A 206 -24.09 -14.32 31.90
C SER A 206 -25.53 -14.74 32.23
N VAL A 207 -26.45 -14.73 31.26
CA VAL A 207 -27.85 -15.13 31.43
C VAL A 207 -27.96 -16.64 31.67
N GLU A 208 -27.15 -17.48 31.01
CA GLU A 208 -27.11 -18.93 31.25
C GLU A 208 -26.49 -19.27 32.61
N ASN A 209 -25.45 -18.54 33.05
CA ASN A 209 -24.92 -18.65 34.41
C ASN A 209 -25.98 -18.23 35.45
N SER A 210 -26.64 -17.09 35.27
CA SER A 210 -27.73 -16.64 36.17
C SER A 210 -28.93 -17.58 36.13
N ILE A 211 -29.25 -18.23 35.01
CA ILE A 211 -30.27 -19.29 34.96
C ILE A 211 -29.87 -20.47 35.85
N ILE A 212 -28.62 -20.94 35.77
CA ILE A 212 -28.13 -22.03 36.62
C ILE A 212 -28.12 -21.61 38.10
N GLU A 213 -27.70 -20.38 38.39
CA GLU A 213 -27.70 -19.81 39.75
C GLU A 213 -29.12 -19.69 40.31
N PHE A 214 -30.07 -19.14 39.54
CA PHE A 214 -31.48 -19.08 39.95
C PHE A 214 -32.12 -20.47 40.02
N GLU A 215 -31.74 -21.44 39.18
CA GLU A 215 -32.22 -22.83 39.26
C GLU A 215 -31.70 -23.55 40.51
N ASP A 216 -30.44 -23.34 40.92
CA ASP A 216 -29.89 -23.89 42.17
C ASP A 216 -30.42 -23.16 43.42
N GLN A 217 -30.61 -21.84 43.35
CA GLN A 217 -31.31 -21.08 44.38
C GLN A 217 -32.78 -21.54 44.50
N ILE A 218 -33.48 -21.80 43.39
CA ILE A 218 -34.85 -22.33 43.40
C ILE A 218 -34.87 -23.74 43.97
N GLY A 219 -33.96 -24.62 43.56
CA GLY A 219 -33.84 -25.97 44.13
C GLY A 219 -33.55 -25.95 45.63
N THR A 220 -32.68 -25.04 46.09
CA THR A 220 -32.37 -24.85 47.51
C THR A 220 -33.54 -24.24 48.28
N ILE A 221 -34.27 -23.27 47.72
CA ILE A 221 -35.46 -22.69 48.35
C ILE A 221 -36.63 -23.69 48.37
N GLU A 222 -36.82 -24.52 47.33
CA GLU A 222 -37.74 -25.66 47.34
C GLU A 222 -37.37 -26.65 48.44
N ASP A 223 -36.09 -27.02 48.54
CA ASP A 223 -35.59 -27.94 49.56
C ASP A 223 -35.78 -27.36 50.98
N GLU A 224 -35.52 -26.07 51.19
CA GLU A 224 -35.81 -25.36 52.44
C GLU A 224 -37.32 -25.32 52.75
N ILE A 225 -38.17 -24.99 51.78
CA ILE A 225 -39.64 -25.00 51.94
C ILE A 225 -40.13 -26.40 52.30
N LEU A 226 -39.62 -27.43 51.61
CA LEU A 226 -39.93 -28.82 51.89
C LEU A 226 -39.54 -29.17 53.33
N LEU A 227 -38.35 -28.78 53.80
CA LEU A 227 -37.96 -28.92 55.20
C LEU A 227 -38.91 -28.18 56.16
N MET A 228 -39.34 -26.94 55.85
CA MET A 228 -40.32 -26.22 56.69
C MET A 228 -41.68 -26.92 56.74
N GLU A 229 -42.16 -27.47 55.63
CA GLU A 229 -43.42 -28.24 55.59
C GLU A 229 -43.31 -29.55 56.40
N ILE A 230 -42.16 -30.21 56.37
CA ILE A 230 -41.88 -31.41 57.17
C ILE A 230 -41.72 -31.07 58.66
N LEU A 231 -41.08 -29.95 58.99
CA LEU A 231 -41.03 -29.38 60.34
C LEU A 231 -42.46 -29.17 60.85
N MET A 232 -43.28 -28.38 60.15
CA MET A 232 -44.68 -28.12 60.52
C MET A 232 -45.49 -29.41 60.68
N ALA A 233 -45.37 -30.36 59.75
CA ALA A 233 -46.13 -31.62 59.77
C ALA A 233 -45.74 -32.56 60.92
N ASN A 234 -44.53 -32.45 61.47
CA ASN A 234 -44.01 -33.35 62.51
C ASN A 234 -43.72 -32.65 63.85
N TYR A 235 -43.87 -31.33 63.97
CA TYR A 235 -43.48 -30.54 65.15
C TYR A 235 -44.16 -31.01 66.45
N GLU A 236 -45.46 -31.32 66.42
CA GLU A 236 -46.17 -31.86 67.59
C GLU A 236 -45.77 -33.31 67.90
N THR A 237 -45.41 -34.11 66.89
CA THR A 237 -44.85 -35.46 67.10
C THR A 237 -43.48 -35.37 67.76
N TYR A 238 -42.64 -34.42 67.34
CA TYR A 238 -41.39 -34.10 67.99
C TYR A 238 -41.60 -33.61 69.44
N LYS A 239 -42.58 -32.74 69.72
CA LYS A 239 -42.91 -32.32 71.09
C LYS A 239 -43.56 -33.40 71.96
N GLU A 240 -44.02 -34.51 71.43
CA GLU A 240 -44.31 -35.72 72.22
C GLU A 240 -43.06 -36.57 72.46
N ILE A 241 -42.17 -36.69 71.47
CA ILE A 241 -40.85 -37.34 71.61
C ILE A 241 -40.03 -36.63 72.70
N GLU A 242 -39.92 -35.30 72.67
CA GLU A 242 -39.22 -34.47 73.67
C GLU A 242 -39.72 -34.73 75.11
N LYS A 243 -41.05 -34.77 75.31
CA LYS A 243 -41.66 -35.09 76.62
C LYS A 243 -41.36 -36.52 77.07
N LEU A 244 -41.26 -37.48 76.15
CA LEU A 244 -40.87 -38.86 76.44
C LEU A 244 -39.37 -38.99 76.71
N THR A 245 -38.51 -38.16 76.09
CA THR A 245 -37.07 -38.09 76.38
C THR A 245 -36.82 -37.79 77.86
N VAL A 246 -37.59 -36.87 78.47
CA VAL A 246 -37.51 -36.58 79.92
C VAL A 246 -37.87 -37.80 80.79
N VAL A 247 -38.72 -38.71 80.31
CA VAL A 247 -38.96 -40.01 81.00
C VAL A 247 -37.77 -40.95 80.83
N MET A 248 -37.13 -40.93 79.65
CA MET A 248 -35.88 -41.65 79.35
C MET A 248 -34.64 -41.07 80.07
N GLU A 249 -34.78 -40.01 80.87
CA GLU A 249 -33.70 -39.40 81.68
C GLU A 249 -33.71 -39.82 83.16
N ASN A 250 -34.71 -40.59 83.61
CA ASN A 250 -34.87 -40.97 85.03
C ASN A 250 -33.83 -42.00 85.50
N GLU A 251 -32.69 -41.49 85.99
CA GLU A 251 -31.46 -42.26 86.27
C GLU A 251 -31.61 -43.59 87.01
N GLN A 252 -32.50 -43.80 87.98
CA GLN A 252 -32.48 -45.03 88.78
C GLN A 252 -33.12 -46.21 88.02
N ASN A 253 -34.24 -45.95 87.36
CA ASN A 253 -34.88 -46.92 86.47
C ASN A 253 -34.13 -47.03 85.16
N LYS A 254 -33.55 -45.94 84.64
CA LYS A 254 -32.59 -45.98 83.54
C LYS A 254 -31.41 -46.87 83.93
N LYS A 255 -30.71 -46.64 85.05
CA LYS A 255 -29.61 -47.49 85.52
C LYS A 255 -29.97 -48.95 85.72
N THR A 256 -31.23 -49.33 86.02
CA THR A 256 -31.63 -50.74 86.09
C THR A 256 -32.21 -51.27 84.77
N TYR A 257 -32.57 -50.39 83.85
CA TYR A 257 -32.79 -50.71 82.45
C TYR A 257 -31.43 -50.82 81.76
N ASP A 258 -30.64 -49.77 81.62
CA ASP A 258 -29.29 -49.67 81.07
C ASP A 258 -28.26 -50.66 81.67
N TYR A 259 -28.30 -50.99 82.97
CA TYR A 259 -27.48 -52.09 83.49
C TYR A 259 -27.87 -53.46 82.90
N ILE A 260 -28.91 -53.53 82.07
CA ILE A 260 -29.58 -54.75 81.60
C ILE A 260 -29.91 -54.71 80.07
N GLU A 261 -30.46 -53.61 79.54
CA GLU A 261 -30.56 -53.19 78.13
C GLU A 261 -29.25 -52.55 77.61
N GLU A 262 -28.45 -51.84 78.39
CA GLU A 262 -27.09 -51.40 77.98
C GLU A 262 -26.03 -52.44 78.39
N LYS A 263 -26.35 -53.42 79.26
CA LYS A 263 -25.74 -54.76 79.13
C LYS A 263 -26.38 -55.56 77.99
N LYS A 264 -27.46 -55.09 77.38
CA LYS A 264 -28.35 -55.77 76.43
C LYS A 264 -28.45 -57.30 76.57
N ILE A 265 -28.64 -57.77 77.80
CA ILE A 265 -28.80 -59.20 78.13
C ILE A 265 -30.16 -59.66 77.61
N ASN A 266 -30.21 -59.92 76.31
CA ASN A 266 -31.25 -60.75 75.74
C ASN A 266 -30.99 -62.19 76.22
N LEU A 267 -32.00 -62.77 76.87
CA LEU A 267 -31.97 -64.08 77.53
C LEU A 267 -31.57 -65.21 76.57
N GLU A 268 -32.04 -65.15 75.32
CA GLU A 268 -31.68 -66.11 74.26
C GLU A 268 -30.34 -65.76 73.61
N ALA A 269 -30.03 -64.47 73.46
CA ALA A 269 -28.75 -64.04 72.88
C ALA A 269 -27.56 -64.51 73.72
N CYS A 270 -27.64 -64.56 75.05
CA CYS A 270 -26.55 -65.07 75.89
C CYS A 270 -26.20 -66.53 75.61
N LEU A 271 -27.16 -67.31 75.10
CA LEU A 271 -26.97 -68.70 74.71
C LEU A 271 -26.33 -68.77 73.32
N ASN A 272 -26.84 -68.00 72.34
CA ASN A 272 -26.32 -67.99 70.97
C ASN A 272 -24.90 -67.37 70.87
N LEU A 273 -24.63 -66.30 71.61
CA LEU A 273 -23.34 -65.58 71.60
C LEU A 273 -22.15 -66.44 72.04
N LYS A 274 -22.41 -67.46 72.86
CA LYS A 274 -21.42 -68.43 73.31
C LYS A 274 -20.87 -69.27 72.14
N ASP A 275 -21.72 -69.62 71.20
CA ASP A 275 -21.36 -70.46 70.05
C ASP A 275 -20.78 -69.61 68.91
N GLU A 276 -21.34 -68.42 68.64
CA GLU A 276 -20.80 -67.43 67.68
C GLU A 276 -19.30 -67.11 67.95
N TYR A 277 -18.89 -67.06 69.22
CA TYR A 277 -17.53 -66.72 69.61
C TYR A 277 -16.49 -67.73 69.11
N SER A 278 -16.87 -69.01 69.02
CA SER A 278 -15.97 -70.07 68.56
C SER A 278 -15.58 -69.93 67.08
N GLU A 279 -16.53 -69.59 66.20
CA GLU A 279 -16.24 -69.35 64.77
C GLU A 279 -15.47 -68.05 64.53
N ALA A 280 -15.71 -67.02 65.34
CA ALA A 280 -15.15 -65.69 65.12
C ALA A 280 -13.62 -65.63 65.34
N ILE A 281 -13.09 -66.48 66.23
CA ILE A 281 -11.64 -66.60 66.47
C ILE A 281 -10.93 -67.18 65.23
N ASP A 282 -11.43 -68.30 64.70
CA ASP A 282 -10.86 -68.98 63.53
C ASP A 282 -10.88 -68.11 62.25
N LYS A 283 -11.96 -67.35 62.06
CA LYS A 283 -12.09 -66.39 60.94
C LYS A 283 -11.08 -65.23 61.06
N TYR A 284 -10.83 -64.74 62.27
CA TYR A 284 -9.88 -63.64 62.52
C TYR A 284 -8.42 -64.01 62.26
N GLU A 285 -7.98 -65.19 62.68
CA GLU A 285 -6.58 -65.60 62.53
C GLU A 285 -6.21 -65.78 61.05
N LYS A 286 -7.14 -66.30 60.24
CA LYS A 286 -6.98 -66.43 58.78
C LYS A 286 -6.92 -65.08 58.07
N ALA A 287 -7.75 -64.10 58.49
CA ALA A 287 -7.72 -62.75 57.95
C ALA A 287 -6.41 -62.02 58.29
N ALA A 288 -5.92 -62.13 59.54
CA ALA A 288 -4.68 -61.49 59.98
C ALA A 288 -3.46 -61.97 59.18
N ILE A 289 -3.35 -63.28 58.92
CA ILE A 289 -2.26 -63.86 58.11
C ILE A 289 -2.27 -63.29 56.68
N ASN A 290 -3.45 -63.20 56.05
CA ASN A 290 -3.60 -62.70 54.68
C ASN A 290 -3.30 -61.20 54.53
N PHE A 291 -3.55 -60.39 55.56
CA PHE A 291 -3.24 -58.95 55.55
C PHE A 291 -1.75 -58.67 55.76
N PHE A 292 -1.11 -59.31 56.75
CA PHE A 292 0.26 -58.97 57.14
C PHE A 292 1.36 -59.56 56.21
N LYS A 293 1.08 -60.66 55.50
CA LYS A 293 1.97 -61.28 54.47
C LYS A 293 3.47 -61.37 54.85
N GLY A 294 3.78 -61.62 56.12
CA GLY A 294 5.15 -61.78 56.62
C GLY A 294 5.88 -60.50 57.07
N LYS A 295 5.25 -59.32 57.03
CA LYS A 295 5.75 -58.13 57.76
C LYS A 295 5.41 -58.26 59.26
N GLU A 296 6.26 -57.77 60.15
CA GLU A 296 6.10 -57.94 61.62
C GLU A 296 4.80 -57.33 62.17
N PHE A 297 4.13 -58.07 63.05
CA PHE A 297 2.90 -57.64 63.71
C PHE A 297 3.19 -56.58 64.78
N GLN A 298 2.90 -55.31 64.47
CA GLN A 298 3.10 -54.18 65.39
C GLN A 298 1.82 -53.31 65.39
N GLU A 299 0.96 -53.51 66.39
CA GLU A 299 -0.38 -52.91 66.46
C GLU A 299 -0.39 -51.37 66.47
N THR A 300 0.71 -50.74 66.92
CA THR A 300 0.91 -49.28 66.83
C THR A 300 0.92 -48.74 65.39
N LYS A 301 1.26 -49.56 64.39
CA LYS A 301 1.26 -49.18 62.96
C LYS A 301 -0.12 -49.28 62.30
N LEU A 302 -1.06 -50.03 62.88
CA LEU A 302 -2.44 -50.15 62.37
C LEU A 302 -3.29 -48.92 62.69
N LYS A 303 -3.09 -48.31 63.86
CA LYS A 303 -3.88 -47.15 64.35
C LYS A 303 -3.93 -45.96 63.38
N VAL A 304 -2.96 -45.85 62.48
CA VAL A 304 -2.93 -44.83 61.43
C VAL A 304 -4.11 -44.99 60.45
N PHE A 305 -4.56 -46.22 60.16
CA PHE A 305 -5.78 -46.46 59.39
C PHE A 305 -7.05 -46.18 60.22
N ASP A 306 -7.08 -46.51 61.51
CA ASP A 306 -8.22 -46.17 62.37
C ASP A 306 -8.43 -44.64 62.48
N MET A 307 -7.32 -43.88 62.60
CA MET A 307 -7.33 -42.43 62.75
C MET A 307 -7.66 -41.67 61.46
N TYR A 308 -7.37 -42.25 60.30
CA TYR A 308 -7.40 -41.55 59.01
C TYR A 308 -8.14 -42.30 57.88
N GLY A 309 -8.78 -43.44 58.14
CA GLY A 309 -9.46 -44.25 57.12
C GLY A 309 -10.59 -43.50 56.39
N LYS A 310 -11.38 -42.72 57.12
CA LYS A 310 -12.34 -41.79 56.51
C LYS A 310 -11.64 -40.70 55.69
N GLU A 311 -10.53 -40.15 56.19
CA GLU A 311 -9.73 -39.15 55.47
C GLU A 311 -9.09 -39.72 54.18
N ILE A 312 -8.81 -41.03 54.09
CA ILE A 312 -8.44 -41.71 52.81
C ILE A 312 -9.61 -41.67 51.84
N ARG A 313 -10.79 -42.18 52.23
CA ARG A 313 -11.99 -42.24 51.38
C ARG A 313 -12.44 -40.83 50.91
N ASP A 314 -12.39 -39.85 51.81
CA ASP A 314 -12.71 -38.45 51.49
C ASP A 314 -11.68 -37.83 50.53
N LYS A 315 -10.43 -38.33 50.50
CA LYS A 315 -9.42 -37.94 49.50
C LYS A 315 -9.60 -38.67 48.17
N GLU A 316 -10.05 -39.92 48.20
CA GLU A 316 -10.35 -40.71 46.99
C GLU A 316 -11.48 -40.06 46.17
N LEU A 317 -12.53 -39.57 46.85
CA LEU A 317 -13.65 -38.86 46.23
C LEU A 317 -13.24 -37.55 45.51
N ILE A 318 -12.14 -36.90 45.90
CA ILE A 318 -11.66 -35.69 45.20
C ILE A 318 -10.66 -35.96 44.06
N ILE A 319 -10.23 -37.23 43.84
CA ILE A 319 -9.33 -37.57 42.72
C ILE A 319 -9.95 -37.13 41.39
N ALA A 320 -11.23 -37.47 41.14
CA ALA A 320 -11.89 -37.13 39.87
C ALA A 320 -11.95 -35.60 39.63
N GLY A 321 -12.23 -34.81 40.68
CA GLY A 321 -12.21 -33.35 40.60
C GLY A 321 -10.81 -32.77 40.37
N LEU A 322 -9.79 -33.35 41.01
CA LEU A 322 -8.39 -32.95 40.81
C LEU A 322 -7.88 -33.32 39.42
N THR A 323 -8.18 -34.51 38.91
CA THR A 323 -7.89 -34.90 37.53
C THR A 323 -8.52 -33.93 36.55
N GLN A 324 -9.79 -33.54 36.73
CA GLN A 324 -10.44 -32.59 35.83
C GLN A 324 -9.81 -31.18 35.89
N LYS A 325 -9.43 -30.69 37.08
CA LYS A 325 -8.65 -29.45 37.24
C LYS A 325 -7.31 -29.52 36.50
N ILE A 326 -6.61 -30.65 36.61
CA ILE A 326 -5.30 -30.91 36.00
C ILE A 326 -5.40 -31.00 34.47
N GLU A 327 -6.44 -31.63 33.93
CA GLU A 327 -6.71 -31.63 32.49
C GLU A 327 -6.98 -30.22 31.96
N ASN A 328 -7.84 -29.45 32.64
CA ASN A 328 -8.13 -28.05 32.28
C ASN A 328 -6.87 -27.17 32.34
N TYR A 329 -6.01 -27.35 33.35
CA TYR A 329 -4.70 -26.72 33.41
C TYR A 329 -3.78 -27.15 32.24
N ARG A 330 -3.68 -28.45 31.95
CA ARG A 330 -2.85 -28.99 30.85
C ARG A 330 -3.32 -28.47 29.48
N GLU A 331 -4.63 -28.34 29.27
CA GLU A 331 -5.20 -27.73 28.06
C GLU A 331 -4.95 -26.21 27.99
N THR A 332 -5.21 -25.47 29.08
CA THR A 332 -4.95 -24.02 29.15
C THR A 332 -3.47 -23.70 28.90
N LEU A 333 -2.56 -24.49 29.49
CA LEU A 333 -1.11 -24.42 29.26
C LEU A 333 -0.72 -24.68 27.80
N LYS A 334 -1.39 -25.63 27.13
CA LYS A 334 -1.20 -25.90 25.70
C LYS A 334 -1.68 -24.73 24.84
N ASN A 335 -2.85 -24.18 25.14
CA ASN A 335 -3.43 -23.05 24.42
C ASN A 335 -2.59 -21.78 24.57
N CYS A 336 -2.08 -21.50 25.78
CA CYS A 336 -1.13 -20.43 26.03
C CYS A 336 0.18 -20.61 25.24
N LYS A 337 0.70 -21.84 25.12
CA LYS A 337 1.90 -22.13 24.31
C LYS A 337 1.69 -21.89 22.82
N VAL A 338 0.53 -22.26 22.25
CA VAL A 338 0.19 -21.99 20.84
C VAL A 338 0.05 -20.48 20.60
N LYS A 339 -0.75 -19.78 21.42
CA LYS A 339 -0.89 -18.31 21.35
C LYS A 339 0.46 -17.59 21.49
N LYS A 340 1.37 -18.08 22.34
CA LYS A 340 2.74 -17.55 22.45
C LYS A 340 3.50 -17.67 21.12
N GLN A 341 3.38 -18.79 20.41
CA GLN A 341 4.05 -19.00 19.12
C GLN A 341 3.45 -18.12 18.01
N GLU A 342 2.13 -17.98 17.94
CA GLU A 342 1.46 -17.07 16.99
C GLU A 342 1.92 -15.62 17.20
N ILE A 343 1.94 -15.16 18.45
CA ILE A 343 2.38 -13.82 18.82
C ILE A 343 3.87 -13.60 18.50
N LEU A 344 4.72 -14.61 18.70
CA LEU A 344 6.14 -14.51 18.32
C LEU A 344 6.36 -14.38 16.81
N ILE A 345 5.48 -14.97 15.98
CA ILE A 345 5.50 -14.79 14.52
C ILE A 345 5.11 -13.35 14.16
N ASP A 346 3.97 -12.87 14.66
CA ASP A 346 3.52 -11.49 14.44
C ASP A 346 4.56 -10.44 14.91
N ILE A 347 5.31 -10.76 15.98
CA ILE A 347 6.38 -9.91 16.50
C ILE A 347 7.56 -9.82 15.53
N VAL A 348 8.01 -10.94 14.98
CA VAL A 348 9.14 -10.97 14.02
C VAL A 348 8.81 -10.19 12.74
N ASP A 349 7.55 -10.20 12.30
CA ASP A 349 7.06 -9.39 11.17
C ASP A 349 7.04 -7.87 11.44
N VAL A 350 7.15 -7.44 12.71
CA VAL A 350 7.11 -6.02 13.12
C VAL A 350 8.46 -5.51 13.64
N ASN A 351 9.16 -6.28 14.47
CA ASN A 351 10.52 -6.01 14.93
C ASN A 351 11.21 -7.30 15.45
N VAL A 352 12.30 -7.71 14.79
CA VAL A 352 13.07 -8.92 15.11
C VAL A 352 13.71 -8.86 16.51
N ASP A 353 14.10 -7.67 16.98
CA ASP A 353 14.78 -7.46 18.28
C ASP A 353 13.86 -7.68 19.51
N TRP A 354 12.58 -7.98 19.28
CA TRP A 354 11.59 -8.34 20.31
C TRP A 354 11.30 -9.83 20.38
N SER A 355 11.98 -10.65 19.56
CA SER A 355 11.96 -12.10 19.72
C SER A 355 12.25 -12.50 21.18
N ASP A 356 11.42 -13.42 21.68
CA ASP A 356 11.39 -13.95 23.05
C ASP A 356 11.12 -12.98 24.23
N ASP A 357 11.02 -11.66 24.02
CA ASP A 357 10.82 -10.68 25.11
C ASP A 357 9.61 -9.75 24.91
N PHE A 358 8.50 -10.15 25.53
CA PHE A 358 7.24 -9.40 25.56
C PHE A 358 7.28 -8.12 26.42
N THR A 359 8.25 -7.96 27.33
CA THR A 359 8.30 -6.78 28.22
C THR A 359 8.53 -5.50 27.41
N LYS A 360 9.43 -5.56 26.42
CA LYS A 360 9.74 -4.48 25.46
C LYS A 360 8.48 -3.91 24.79
N ILE A 361 7.49 -4.76 24.48
CA ILE A 361 6.23 -4.40 23.81
C ILE A 361 5.24 -3.80 24.81
N LEU A 362 5.13 -4.39 26.01
CA LEU A 362 4.26 -3.88 27.07
C LEU A 362 4.70 -2.48 27.55
N GLU A 363 6.00 -2.21 27.56
CA GLU A 363 6.59 -0.91 27.87
C GLU A 363 6.45 0.16 26.76
N ILE A 364 5.94 -0.17 25.57
CA ILE A 364 5.65 0.84 24.54
C ILE A 364 4.30 1.49 24.85
N ASN A 365 4.29 2.79 25.10
CA ASN A 365 3.14 3.51 25.61
C ASN A 365 2.24 4.05 24.47
N THR A 366 1.52 3.13 23.83
CA THR A 366 0.51 3.45 22.79
C THR A 366 -0.74 4.16 23.34
N GLU A 367 -0.84 4.26 24.66
CA GLU A 367 -2.00 4.75 25.41
C GLU A 367 -1.89 6.25 25.71
N GLU A 368 -0.67 6.76 25.91
CA GLU A 368 -0.38 8.21 26.02
C GLU A 368 -0.55 8.99 24.71
N ILE A 369 -0.69 8.32 23.56
CA ILE A 369 -0.82 8.98 22.26
C ILE A 369 -2.23 8.82 21.66
N PRO A 370 -3.00 9.91 21.52
CA PRO A 370 -4.24 9.89 20.75
C PRO A 370 -3.95 9.61 19.27
N TYR A 371 -4.40 8.45 18.76
CA TYR A 371 -4.09 8.00 17.40
C TYR A 371 -4.53 8.98 16.30
N ILE A 372 -5.61 9.74 16.52
CA ILE A 372 -6.11 10.75 15.60
C ILE A 372 -5.15 11.94 15.54
N GLU A 373 -4.74 12.46 16.68
CA GLU A 373 -3.80 13.59 16.78
C GLU A 373 -2.40 13.23 16.23
N LEU A 374 -1.92 12.01 16.51
CA LEU A 374 -0.73 11.44 15.88
C LEU A 374 -0.89 11.34 14.35
N CYS A 375 -2.09 11.01 13.86
CA CYS A 375 -2.33 11.00 12.43
C CYS A 375 -2.28 12.41 11.82
N GLU A 376 -2.90 13.39 12.45
CA GLU A 376 -2.98 14.77 11.97
C GLU A 376 -1.60 15.44 11.97
N ASN A 377 -0.88 15.41 13.10
CA ASN A 377 0.45 16.01 13.24
C ASN A 377 1.50 15.41 12.28
N VAL A 378 1.44 14.10 12.01
CA VAL A 378 2.33 13.43 11.05
C VAL A 378 2.04 13.82 9.60
N ASP A 379 0.76 13.98 9.23
CA ASP A 379 0.41 14.42 7.87
C ASP A 379 0.68 15.91 7.68
N GLU A 380 0.48 16.75 8.71
CA GLU A 380 0.78 18.18 8.63
C GLU A 380 2.28 18.45 8.50
N LEU A 381 3.14 17.74 9.25
CA LEU A 381 4.60 17.85 9.11
C LEU A 381 5.03 17.63 7.66
N LYS A 382 4.58 16.51 7.07
CA LYS A 382 4.88 16.13 5.68
C LYS A 382 4.35 17.16 4.67
N ASN A 383 3.18 17.73 4.94
CA ASN A 383 2.56 18.78 4.11
C ASN A 383 3.40 20.07 4.13
N ILE A 384 3.93 20.47 5.29
CA ILE A 384 4.78 21.65 5.41
C ILE A 384 6.18 21.42 4.84
N GLU A 385 6.75 20.21 4.97
CA GLU A 385 8.02 19.83 4.34
C GLU A 385 8.00 19.97 2.81
N ASN A 386 6.94 19.47 2.15
CA ASN A 386 6.76 19.66 0.72
C ASN A 386 6.68 21.15 0.35
N LYS A 387 5.84 21.94 1.05
CA LYS A 387 5.69 23.40 0.82
C LYS A 387 6.97 24.21 1.00
N ILE A 388 7.92 23.74 1.80
CA ILE A 388 9.26 24.33 1.95
C ILE A 388 10.12 24.01 0.73
N ASN A 389 10.12 22.75 0.30
CA ASN A 389 10.91 22.28 -0.84
C ASN A 389 10.46 22.93 -2.16
N ASP A 390 9.15 22.90 -2.44
CA ASP A 390 8.54 23.51 -3.63
C ASP A 390 8.90 25.00 -3.78
N LYS A 391 8.93 25.73 -2.64
CA LYS A 391 9.29 27.14 -2.63
C LYS A 391 10.79 27.39 -2.80
N LYS A 392 11.67 26.50 -2.33
CA LYS A 392 13.12 26.61 -2.57
C LYS A 392 13.44 26.46 -4.05
N THR A 393 12.92 25.43 -4.71
CA THR A 393 13.13 25.23 -6.16
C THR A 393 12.59 26.41 -6.98
N TYR A 394 11.41 26.95 -6.65
CA TYR A 394 10.89 28.13 -7.37
C TYR A 394 11.70 29.42 -7.10
N ILE A 395 12.32 29.54 -5.93
CA ILE A 395 13.27 30.63 -5.61
C ILE A 395 14.56 30.49 -6.43
N GLU A 396 15.07 29.26 -6.59
CA GLU A 396 16.25 28.93 -7.40
C GLU A 396 16.00 29.18 -8.91
N GLU A 397 14.86 28.76 -9.45
CA GLU A 397 14.46 29.00 -10.86
C GLU A 397 14.36 30.51 -11.20
N LEU A 398 13.82 31.32 -10.29
CA LEU A 398 13.75 32.77 -10.46
C LEU A 398 15.14 33.43 -10.40
N GLU A 399 16.08 32.90 -9.62
CA GLU A 399 17.47 33.35 -9.60
C GLU A 399 18.23 32.98 -10.88
N GLU A 400 17.99 31.80 -11.46
CA GLU A 400 18.52 31.43 -12.78
C GLU A 400 17.95 32.31 -13.91
N LYS A 401 16.63 32.55 -13.98
CA LYS A 401 16.06 33.43 -15.03
C LYS A 401 16.60 34.87 -14.92
N TYR A 402 16.71 35.40 -13.70
CA TYR A 402 17.26 36.73 -13.43
C TYR A 402 18.74 36.85 -13.85
N THR A 403 19.55 35.81 -13.65
CA THR A 403 20.98 35.82 -14.03
C THR A 403 21.23 35.51 -15.51
N GLY A 404 20.37 34.71 -16.15
CA GLY A 404 20.47 34.36 -17.58
C GLY A 404 20.29 35.56 -18.51
N LEU A 405 19.18 36.30 -18.37
CA LEU A 405 18.83 37.48 -19.19
C LEU A 405 19.95 38.53 -19.18
N ARG A 406 20.64 38.68 -18.04
CA ARG A 406 21.71 39.66 -17.82
C ARG A 406 22.98 39.42 -18.65
N ASN A 407 23.21 38.22 -19.17
CA ASN A 407 24.50 37.82 -19.74
C ASN A 407 24.58 37.83 -21.28
N ASN A 408 23.47 37.70 -22.00
CA ASN A 408 23.47 37.16 -23.38
C ASN A 408 23.83 38.19 -24.50
N SER A 409 24.98 38.85 -24.40
CA SER A 409 25.25 40.12 -25.11
C SER A 409 26.49 40.19 -26.07
N LYS A 410 27.21 39.09 -26.41
CA LYS A 410 28.52 39.07 -27.18
C LYS A 410 28.74 37.68 -27.88
N LEU A 411 29.52 37.42 -28.96
CA LEU A 411 30.22 38.17 -30.05
C LEU A 411 30.69 37.17 -31.19
N ASP A 412 31.29 37.64 -32.30
CA ASP A 412 31.71 36.84 -33.50
C ASP A 412 33.18 37.13 -33.98
N SER A 413 33.78 36.30 -34.86
CA SER A 413 35.19 36.40 -35.31
C SER A 413 35.64 35.84 -36.70
N ASN A 414 34.83 35.14 -37.52
CA ASN A 414 35.38 34.27 -38.60
C ASN A 414 35.92 34.93 -39.90
N PHE A 415 35.84 36.25 -40.07
CA PHE A 415 35.94 36.96 -41.37
C PHE A 415 37.20 36.72 -42.25
N MET A 416 38.38 36.47 -41.67
CA MET A 416 39.66 36.58 -42.41
C MET A 416 40.02 35.40 -43.33
N LYS A 417 39.47 34.20 -43.10
CA LYS A 417 39.90 32.97 -43.80
C LYS A 417 39.58 32.96 -45.30
N TYR A 418 38.52 33.68 -45.69
CA TYR A 418 37.94 33.59 -47.02
C TYR A 418 38.83 34.22 -48.10
N ILE A 419 39.46 35.37 -47.83
CA ILE A 419 40.17 36.21 -48.82
C ILE A 419 41.26 35.43 -49.61
N ALA A 420 41.94 34.47 -48.97
CA ALA A 420 43.02 33.71 -49.60
C ALA A 420 42.56 32.85 -50.79
N ILE A 421 41.29 32.43 -50.82
CA ILE A 421 40.78 31.47 -51.81
C ILE A 421 40.67 32.10 -53.21
N ILE A 422 40.48 33.43 -53.34
CA ILE A 422 40.35 34.14 -54.64
C ILE A 422 41.56 33.86 -55.52
N VAL A 423 42.75 34.00 -54.93
CA VAL A 423 44.00 34.22 -55.66
C VAL A 423 44.43 32.96 -56.41
N VAL A 424 44.17 31.78 -55.84
CA VAL A 424 44.57 30.48 -56.40
C VAL A 424 43.86 30.20 -57.74
N PHE A 425 42.56 30.46 -57.81
CA PHE A 425 41.74 30.22 -59.00
C PHE A 425 42.10 31.16 -60.17
N LEU A 426 42.44 32.42 -59.90
CA LEU A 426 42.88 33.38 -60.93
C LEU A 426 44.15 32.89 -61.66
N ILE A 427 45.08 32.26 -60.94
CA ILE A 427 46.32 31.71 -61.50
C ILE A 427 46.02 30.48 -62.38
N LEU A 428 45.21 29.55 -61.88
CA LEU A 428 44.80 28.35 -62.62
C LEU A 428 44.06 28.70 -63.91
N GLY A 429 43.19 29.71 -63.89
CA GLY A 429 42.51 30.19 -65.08
C GLY A 429 43.44 30.72 -66.16
N PHE A 430 44.47 31.49 -65.78
CA PHE A 430 45.42 32.03 -66.75
C PHE A 430 46.23 30.93 -67.46
N ILE A 431 46.62 29.87 -66.76
CA ILE A 431 47.36 28.73 -67.33
C ILE A 431 46.51 28.01 -68.39
N VAL A 432 45.26 27.70 -68.07
CA VAL A 432 44.34 26.98 -68.98
C VAL A 432 43.93 27.84 -70.18
N TYR A 433 43.87 29.17 -70.03
CA TYR A 433 43.50 30.12 -71.09
C TYR A 433 44.40 29.98 -72.34
N ASN A 434 45.67 29.65 -72.13
CA ASN A 434 46.67 29.57 -73.20
C ASN A 434 46.53 28.30 -74.08
N GLN A 435 45.79 27.28 -73.61
CA GLN A 435 45.40 26.12 -74.44
C GLN A 435 43.96 26.25 -74.95
N ASN A 436 43.03 26.70 -74.11
CA ASN A 436 41.66 27.00 -74.50
C ASN A 436 41.15 28.27 -73.80
N LYS A 437 40.99 29.35 -74.58
CA LYS A 437 40.61 30.68 -74.10
C LYS A 437 39.26 30.71 -73.38
N VAL A 438 38.32 29.82 -73.71
CA VAL A 438 37.03 29.73 -73.03
C VAL A 438 37.21 29.11 -71.64
N PHE A 439 37.98 28.03 -71.56
CA PHE A 439 38.13 27.23 -70.34
C PHE A 439 38.96 27.94 -69.26
N GLY A 440 39.99 28.70 -69.65
CA GLY A 440 40.75 29.50 -68.70
C GLY A 440 39.99 30.67 -68.08
N ALA A 441 39.15 31.34 -68.87
CA ALA A 441 38.33 32.46 -68.39
C ALA A 441 37.32 32.00 -67.31
N LEU A 442 36.78 30.79 -67.43
CA LEU A 442 35.86 30.20 -66.45
C LEU A 442 36.53 29.98 -65.09
N ILE A 443 37.71 29.36 -65.07
CA ILE A 443 38.43 29.04 -63.82
C ILE A 443 38.95 30.31 -63.13
N GLY A 444 39.31 31.35 -63.89
CA GLY A 444 39.67 32.65 -63.30
C GLY A 444 38.48 33.42 -62.74
N ILE A 445 37.28 33.19 -63.26
CA ILE A 445 36.06 33.77 -62.69
C ILE A 445 35.68 33.05 -61.40
N SER A 446 35.64 31.71 -61.42
CA SER A 446 35.17 30.84 -60.34
C SER A 446 35.71 31.21 -58.97
N GLY A 447 36.99 31.55 -58.80
CA GLY A 447 37.57 31.96 -57.50
C GLY A 447 36.90 33.14 -56.79
N ILE A 448 36.48 34.15 -57.56
CA ILE A 448 35.75 35.31 -57.00
C ILE A 448 34.27 34.96 -56.85
N VAL A 449 33.75 34.01 -57.64
CA VAL A 449 32.53 33.29 -57.28
C VAL A 449 32.71 32.49 -55.99
N VAL A 450 33.93 32.02 -55.60
CA VAL A 450 34.32 31.01 -54.56
C VAL A 450 35.01 31.52 -53.22
N THR A 451 35.34 32.81 -53.01
CA THR A 451 35.70 33.51 -51.70
C THR A 451 34.71 33.97 -50.54
N SER A 452 34.03 35.13 -50.24
CA SER A 452 33.44 36.42 -50.76
C SER A 452 32.06 36.43 -51.50
N ILE A 453 31.36 35.31 -51.38
CA ILE A 453 30.01 34.82 -51.73
C ILE A 453 29.64 33.58 -50.77
N TYR A 454 30.21 33.50 -49.52
CA TYR A 454 29.95 32.68 -48.28
C TYR A 454 29.78 33.45 -46.90
N ILE A 455 30.64 34.45 -46.59
CA ILE A 455 30.72 35.24 -45.32
C ILE A 455 29.43 35.98 -44.98
N ILE A 456 28.95 36.78 -45.92
CA ILE A 456 27.76 37.59 -45.76
C ILE A 456 26.53 36.68 -45.50
N THR A 457 26.50 35.35 -45.81
CA THR A 457 25.76 34.38 -44.93
C THR A 457 26.43 34.19 -43.57
N SER A 458 26.32 35.25 -42.79
CA SER A 458 26.36 35.29 -41.32
C SER A 458 25.36 36.35 -40.88
N SER A 459 24.18 36.41 -41.54
CA SER A 459 23.41 37.66 -41.62
C SER A 459 21.84 37.73 -41.64
N SER A 460 20.87 36.77 -41.44
CA SER A 460 19.37 37.04 -41.31
C SER A 460 18.33 36.80 -40.08
N HIS A 461 18.61 36.84 -38.78
CA HIS A 461 17.86 36.64 -37.50
C HIS A 461 18.40 37.72 -36.51
N ARG A 462 17.72 38.79 -36.00
CA ARG A 462 18.23 40.17 -35.54
C ARG A 462 17.33 41.24 -34.81
N PHE A 463 16.06 41.14 -34.30
CA PHE A 463 15.56 42.03 -33.16
C PHE A 463 14.29 41.59 -32.33
N ASN A 464 14.34 41.17 -31.04
CA ASN A 464 13.15 40.78 -30.18
C ASN A 464 13.45 40.57 -28.65
N GLY A 465 12.68 41.10 -27.63
CA GLY A 465 12.77 40.71 -26.19
C GLY A 465 11.65 40.90 -25.06
N GLU A 466 11.72 40.14 -23.92
CA GLU A 466 11.21 40.22 -22.47
C GLU A 466 12.10 41.00 -21.43
N ASP A 467 11.51 41.67 -20.42
CA ASP A 467 12.20 42.50 -19.39
C ASP A 467 12.46 41.84 -18.00
N VAL A 468 13.41 42.40 -17.21
CA VAL A 468 14.08 41.78 -16.03
C VAL A 468 13.46 42.16 -14.67
N ASN A 469 12.97 43.40 -14.49
CA ASN A 469 12.65 43.95 -13.15
C ASN A 469 11.47 43.24 -12.42
N SER A 470 10.59 42.58 -13.17
CA SER A 470 9.45 41.82 -12.64
C SER A 470 9.90 40.63 -11.77
N VAL A 471 10.91 39.90 -12.23
CA VAL A 471 11.43 38.65 -11.64
C VAL A 471 11.95 38.87 -10.22
N GLU A 472 12.64 39.99 -9.96
CA GLU A 472 13.26 40.29 -8.67
C GLU A 472 12.23 40.56 -7.55
N THR A 473 11.06 41.11 -7.89
CA THR A 473 10.02 41.43 -6.91
C THR A 473 9.30 40.17 -6.41
N GLU A 474 9.05 39.19 -7.30
CA GLU A 474 8.40 37.94 -6.92
C GLU A 474 9.31 37.08 -6.02
N LEU A 475 10.59 36.95 -6.38
CA LEU A 475 11.62 36.23 -5.63
C LEU A 475 11.65 36.58 -4.13
N ASN A 476 11.64 37.89 -3.83
CA ASN A 476 11.73 38.40 -2.46
C ASN A 476 10.46 38.17 -1.61
N ASN A 477 9.31 37.93 -2.23
CA ASN A 477 8.10 37.55 -1.49
C ASN A 477 8.12 36.07 -1.12
N LYS A 478 8.47 35.17 -2.06
CA LYS A 478 8.54 33.72 -1.80
C LYS A 478 9.53 33.39 -0.68
N LYS A 479 10.69 34.07 -0.64
CA LYS A 479 11.70 33.93 0.44
C LYS A 479 11.15 34.20 1.84
N ARG A 480 10.22 35.14 2.01
CA ARG A 480 9.62 35.44 3.32
C ARG A 480 8.58 34.39 3.74
N GLU A 481 7.79 33.89 2.80
CA GLU A 481 6.82 32.82 3.06
C GLU A 481 7.51 31.49 3.44
N LEU A 482 8.70 31.23 2.87
CA LEU A 482 9.51 30.05 3.16
C LEU A 482 9.91 29.98 4.65
N ILE A 483 10.42 31.07 5.20
CA ILE A 483 10.85 31.18 6.61
C ILE A 483 9.69 30.88 7.58
N GLY A 484 8.48 31.34 7.24
CA GLY A 484 7.28 31.07 8.04
C GLY A 484 6.93 29.57 8.09
N LEU A 485 7.07 28.86 6.97
CA LEU A 485 6.85 27.42 6.89
C LEU A 485 7.95 26.63 7.62
N GLU A 486 9.22 27.01 7.47
CA GLU A 486 10.34 26.35 8.14
C GLU A 486 10.22 26.38 9.67
N LYS A 487 9.65 27.45 10.23
CA LYS A 487 9.33 27.52 11.66
C LYS A 487 8.26 26.49 12.07
N THR A 488 7.13 26.43 11.36
CA THR A 488 6.05 25.48 11.71
C THR A 488 6.48 24.02 11.53
N ARG A 489 7.34 23.74 10.54
CA ARG A 489 8.00 22.43 10.39
C ARG A 489 8.79 22.05 11.65
N GLY A 490 9.54 22.99 12.23
CA GLY A 490 10.30 22.76 13.46
C GLY A 490 9.42 22.24 14.60
N ASN A 491 8.32 22.95 14.89
CA ASN A 491 7.37 22.57 15.95
C ASN A 491 6.77 21.17 15.72
N LEU A 492 6.35 20.85 14.49
CA LEU A 492 5.75 19.55 14.18
C LEU A 492 6.79 18.41 14.15
N ALA A 493 8.04 18.70 13.77
CA ALA A 493 9.14 17.75 13.88
C ALA A 493 9.43 17.39 15.35
N GLU A 494 9.38 18.37 16.26
CA GLU A 494 9.50 18.15 17.70
C GLU A 494 8.37 17.25 18.25
N ILE A 495 7.11 17.55 17.90
CA ILE A 495 5.94 16.74 18.28
C ILE A 495 6.04 15.30 17.75
N THR A 496 6.37 15.11 16.47
CA THR A 496 6.49 13.75 15.91
C THR A 496 7.70 12.98 16.45
N ASN A 497 8.79 13.66 16.80
CA ASN A 497 9.93 13.05 17.50
C ASN A 497 9.56 12.63 18.94
N ASN A 498 8.69 13.37 19.63
CA ASN A 498 8.14 12.93 20.92
C ASN A 498 7.31 11.64 20.74
N TYR A 499 6.47 11.53 19.71
CA TYR A 499 5.77 10.27 19.42
C TYR A 499 6.74 9.10 19.12
N LYS A 500 7.87 9.34 18.43
CA LYS A 500 8.92 8.32 18.25
C LYS A 500 9.50 7.87 19.58
N HIS A 501 9.82 8.80 20.47
CA HIS A 501 10.37 8.51 21.79
C HIS A 501 9.39 7.67 22.64
N ILE A 502 8.11 8.05 22.71
CA ILE A 502 7.06 7.32 23.42
C ILE A 502 6.85 5.91 22.80
N LEU A 503 7.02 5.77 21.49
CA LEU A 503 6.95 4.49 20.76
C LEU A 503 8.27 3.71 20.68
N LYS A 504 9.32 4.18 21.38
CA LYS A 504 10.68 3.62 21.37
C LYS A 504 11.28 3.41 19.96
N LEU A 505 10.88 4.23 18.98
CA LEU A 505 11.46 4.29 17.64
C LEU A 505 12.74 5.13 17.65
N SER A 506 13.74 4.79 16.81
CA SER A 506 14.85 5.72 16.56
C SER A 506 14.31 7.02 15.92
N LEU A 507 14.96 8.14 16.24
CA LEU A 507 14.65 9.44 15.65
C LEU A 507 14.85 9.45 14.12
N ASP A 508 15.73 8.58 13.61
CA ASP A 508 16.00 8.40 12.17
C ASP A 508 14.81 7.78 11.41
N VAL A 509 13.87 7.15 12.10
CA VAL A 509 12.69 6.56 11.46
C VAL A 509 11.82 7.69 10.89
N PRO A 510 11.44 7.65 9.59
CA PRO A 510 10.61 8.69 8.98
C PRO A 510 9.29 8.86 9.73
N SER A 511 8.92 10.09 10.08
CA SER A 511 7.72 10.36 10.89
C SER A 511 6.42 9.84 10.26
N SER A 512 6.38 9.69 8.93
CA SER A 512 5.27 9.05 8.21
C SER A 512 5.00 7.59 8.61
N SER A 513 6.02 6.84 9.02
CA SER A 513 5.91 5.41 9.34
C SER A 513 5.34 5.15 10.74
N ILE A 514 5.33 6.18 11.61
CA ILE A 514 4.84 6.12 12.99
C ILE A 514 3.40 5.59 13.04
N LYS A 515 2.53 5.98 12.10
CA LYS A 515 1.11 5.56 12.06
C LYS A 515 0.94 4.05 11.93
N SER A 516 1.61 3.45 10.95
CA SER A 516 1.54 2.01 10.67
C SER A 516 2.15 1.21 11.81
N TYR A 517 3.30 1.66 12.31
CA TYR A 517 3.98 1.06 13.46
C TYR A 517 3.10 1.10 14.72
N PHE A 518 2.47 2.23 15.03
CA PHE A 518 1.54 2.36 16.16
C PHE A 518 0.42 1.31 16.13
N VAL A 519 -0.22 1.11 14.97
CA VAL A 519 -1.31 0.12 14.82
C VAL A 519 -0.78 -1.31 14.99
N LEU A 520 0.36 -1.63 14.39
CA LEU A 520 1.00 -2.95 14.52
C LEU A 520 1.38 -3.25 15.98
N VAL A 521 2.08 -2.33 16.64
CA VAL A 521 2.51 -2.46 18.04
C VAL A 521 1.32 -2.52 19.00
N ARG A 522 0.27 -1.71 18.79
CA ARG A 522 -0.92 -1.74 19.65
C ARG A 522 -1.70 -3.04 19.52
N ASN A 523 -1.80 -3.60 18.31
CA ASN A 523 -2.41 -4.92 18.09
C ASN A 523 -1.58 -6.04 18.75
N LEU A 524 -0.25 -5.99 18.61
CA LEU A 524 0.67 -6.90 19.31
C LEU A 524 0.53 -6.80 20.83
N LYS A 525 0.55 -5.58 21.38
CA LYS A 525 0.41 -5.32 22.82
C LYS A 525 -0.89 -5.88 23.38
N ASN A 526 -2.00 -5.74 22.65
CA ASN A 526 -3.28 -6.35 23.04
C ASN A 526 -3.23 -7.89 23.06
N LYS A 527 -2.62 -8.53 22.04
CA LYS A 527 -2.44 -9.99 22.03
C LYS A 527 -1.55 -10.46 23.20
N VAL A 528 -0.45 -9.75 23.47
CA VAL A 528 0.47 -10.01 24.58
C VAL A 528 -0.24 -9.84 25.94
N LEU A 529 -1.06 -8.81 26.12
CA LEU A 529 -1.86 -8.60 27.34
C LEU A 529 -2.88 -9.71 27.57
N HIS A 530 -3.58 -10.16 26.52
CA HIS A 530 -4.52 -11.29 26.62
C HIS A 530 -3.80 -12.60 27.00
N LEU A 531 -2.67 -12.89 26.34
CA LEU A 531 -1.85 -14.05 26.68
C LEU A 531 -1.32 -13.95 28.11
N LYS A 532 -0.95 -12.75 28.59
CA LYS A 532 -0.54 -12.56 29.97
C LYS A 532 -1.67 -12.91 30.94
N TYR A 533 -2.88 -12.39 30.73
CA TYR A 533 -4.03 -12.70 31.58
C TYR A 533 -4.37 -14.21 31.61
N GLU A 534 -4.27 -14.90 30.46
CA GLU A 534 -4.45 -16.36 30.41
C GLU A 534 -3.34 -17.11 31.14
N VAL A 535 -2.08 -16.66 31.07
CA VAL A 535 -0.96 -17.22 31.82
C VAL A 535 -1.08 -16.94 33.34
N ASP A 536 -1.51 -15.74 33.73
CA ASP A 536 -1.72 -15.35 35.12
C ASP A 536 -2.82 -16.25 35.75
N ASN A 537 -3.98 -16.41 35.08
CA ASN A 537 -5.04 -17.34 35.51
C ASN A 537 -4.59 -18.82 35.53
N MET A 538 -3.79 -19.24 34.55
CA MET A 538 -3.21 -20.59 34.49
C MET A 538 -2.25 -20.84 35.66
N CYS A 539 -1.52 -19.82 36.12
CA CYS A 539 -0.68 -19.88 37.31
C CYS A 539 -1.50 -19.94 38.60
N GLU A 540 -2.63 -19.22 38.72
CA GLU A 540 -3.55 -19.37 39.86
C GLU A 540 -4.15 -20.79 39.93
N MET A 541 -4.52 -21.36 38.78
CA MET A 541 -4.94 -22.77 38.68
C MET A 541 -3.81 -23.72 39.09
N GLU A 542 -2.58 -23.48 38.63
CA GLU A 542 -1.40 -24.26 39.00
C GLU A 542 -1.14 -24.22 40.50
N GLU A 543 -1.24 -23.05 41.14
CA GLU A 543 -1.06 -22.90 42.59
C GLU A 543 -2.17 -23.61 43.39
N SER A 544 -3.45 -23.43 43.02
CA SER A 544 -4.57 -24.17 43.65
C SER A 544 -4.40 -25.69 43.57
N ILE A 545 -4.04 -26.21 42.39
CA ILE A 545 -3.81 -27.64 42.18
C ILE A 545 -2.59 -28.10 42.98
N ASN A 546 -1.48 -27.34 42.96
CA ASN A 546 -0.27 -27.68 43.72
C ASN A 546 -0.54 -27.71 45.24
N ILE A 547 -1.35 -26.80 45.79
CA ILE A 547 -1.75 -26.80 47.21
C ILE A 547 -2.56 -28.06 47.54
N GLU A 548 -3.53 -28.44 46.70
CA GLU A 548 -4.34 -29.64 46.91
C GLU A 548 -3.51 -30.93 46.78
N LEU A 549 -2.59 -31.00 45.80
CA LEU A 549 -1.64 -32.11 45.64
C LEU A 549 -0.58 -32.16 46.75
N GLU A 550 -0.11 -31.02 47.27
CA GLU A 550 0.76 -30.96 48.44
C GLU A 550 0.03 -31.51 49.67
N ASN A 551 -1.23 -31.15 49.88
CA ASN A 551 -2.02 -31.63 51.01
C ASN A 551 -2.33 -33.12 50.89
N LEU A 552 -2.57 -33.62 49.67
CA LEU A 552 -2.62 -35.06 49.38
C LEU A 552 -1.27 -35.76 49.68
N LEU A 553 -0.14 -35.20 49.24
CA LEU A 553 1.19 -35.80 49.49
C LEU A 553 1.56 -35.79 50.98
N LYS A 554 1.28 -34.70 51.70
CA LYS A 554 1.45 -34.60 53.17
C LYS A 554 0.57 -35.63 53.89
N PHE A 555 -0.63 -35.91 53.37
CA PHE A 555 -1.51 -36.95 53.87
C PHE A 555 -0.97 -38.36 53.60
N LEU A 556 -0.62 -38.69 52.35
CA LEU A 556 -0.07 -39.99 51.97
C LEU A 556 1.22 -40.32 52.74
N LEU A 557 2.07 -39.33 53.02
CA LEU A 557 3.29 -39.48 53.82
C LEU A 557 3.03 -39.99 55.26
N LYS A 558 1.83 -39.82 55.83
CA LYS A 558 1.43 -40.45 57.10
C LYS A 558 1.50 -41.99 57.03
N PHE A 559 1.33 -42.56 55.83
CA PHE A 559 1.24 -43.99 55.56
C PHE A 559 2.50 -44.57 54.90
N ASN A 560 3.63 -43.85 54.90
CA ASN A 560 4.83 -44.24 54.14
C ASN A 560 5.38 -45.65 54.48
N ALA A 561 5.09 -46.17 55.68
CA ALA A 561 5.46 -47.53 56.10
C ALA A 561 4.64 -48.66 55.42
N TRP A 562 3.58 -48.30 54.68
CA TRP A 562 2.63 -49.22 54.05
C TRP A 562 2.68 -49.16 52.51
N ILE A 563 2.74 -47.95 51.93
CA ILE A 563 2.71 -47.72 50.47
C ILE A 563 4.06 -47.33 49.85
N GLU A 564 5.13 -47.22 50.65
CA GLU A 564 6.52 -47.00 50.25
C GLU A 564 6.67 -45.91 49.15
N ILE A 565 6.38 -44.66 49.54
CA ILE A 565 6.45 -43.49 48.67
C ILE A 565 7.92 -43.17 48.42
N GLU A 566 8.36 -43.28 47.16
CA GLU A 566 9.73 -42.95 46.77
C GLU A 566 10.05 -41.48 47.06
N SER A 567 11.35 -41.17 47.19
CA SER A 567 11.79 -39.82 47.53
C SER A 567 11.73 -38.85 46.34
N ILE A 568 10.55 -38.65 45.74
CA ILE A 568 10.17 -37.57 44.81
C ILE A 568 10.13 -36.20 45.55
N ARG A 569 10.86 -36.08 46.66
CA ARG A 569 10.95 -34.96 47.61
C ARG A 569 11.76 -33.76 47.10
N ARG A 570 12.03 -33.69 45.79
CA ARG A 570 12.98 -32.74 45.16
C ARG A 570 12.57 -32.19 43.78
N SER A 571 11.40 -32.56 43.26
CA SER A 571 10.88 -32.00 42.00
C SER A 571 9.61 -31.19 42.26
N ASN A 572 9.65 -29.89 41.98
CA ASN A 572 8.54 -28.93 42.12
C ASN A 572 7.42 -29.15 41.07
N LYS A 573 7.23 -30.39 40.61
CA LYS A 573 6.38 -30.79 39.48
C LYS A 573 5.27 -31.72 39.98
N LEU A 574 4.45 -31.26 40.92
CA LEU A 574 3.42 -32.10 41.53
C LEU A 574 2.37 -32.52 40.50
N ILE A 575 2.00 -31.63 39.57
CA ILE A 575 1.03 -31.88 38.49
C ILE A 575 1.52 -32.91 37.45
N GLU A 576 2.83 -33.09 37.30
CA GLU A 576 3.39 -34.15 36.43
C GLU A 576 3.41 -35.52 37.14
N ASN A 577 3.41 -35.53 38.48
CA ASN A 577 3.39 -36.73 39.32
C ASN A 577 1.99 -37.02 39.90
N SER A 578 0.96 -36.30 39.48
CA SER A 578 -0.40 -36.41 40.06
C SER A 578 -0.97 -37.81 39.90
N GLU A 579 -0.78 -38.42 38.73
CA GLU A 579 -1.22 -39.79 38.42
C GLU A 579 -0.52 -40.83 39.31
N TYR A 580 0.74 -40.60 39.71
CA TYR A 580 1.42 -41.41 40.72
C TYR A 580 0.83 -41.20 42.12
N TYR A 581 0.51 -39.96 42.51
CA TYR A 581 -0.13 -39.70 43.81
C TYR A 581 -1.56 -40.25 43.89
N PHE A 582 -2.31 -40.25 42.79
CA PHE A 582 -3.64 -40.86 42.70
C PHE A 582 -3.53 -42.39 42.75
N SER A 583 -2.64 -43.00 41.96
CA SER A 583 -2.35 -44.44 42.04
C SER A 583 -1.86 -44.86 43.44
N LYS A 584 -1.08 -44.03 44.14
CA LYS A 584 -0.67 -44.31 45.54
C LYS A 584 -1.80 -44.11 46.55
N LEU A 585 -2.83 -43.34 46.22
CA LEU A 585 -4.05 -43.23 47.01
C LEU A 585 -5.01 -44.40 46.72
N GLU A 586 -5.07 -44.91 45.50
CA GLU A 586 -5.78 -46.14 45.12
C GLU A 586 -5.13 -47.40 45.73
N ASP A 587 -3.79 -47.50 45.71
CA ASP A 587 -3.05 -48.51 46.49
C ASP A 587 -3.45 -48.44 47.97
N LEU A 588 -3.57 -47.22 48.51
CA LEU A 588 -3.91 -46.98 49.90
C LEU A 588 -5.39 -47.26 50.21
N SER A 589 -6.32 -47.05 49.26
CA SER A 589 -7.74 -47.37 49.42
C SER A 589 -7.99 -48.87 49.26
N LEU A 590 -7.22 -49.58 48.43
CA LEU A 590 -7.18 -51.04 48.37
C LEU A 590 -6.62 -51.65 49.67
N ILE A 591 -5.51 -51.10 50.19
CA ILE A 591 -4.97 -51.50 51.50
C ILE A 591 -5.95 -51.14 52.61
N LEU A 592 -6.65 -50.01 52.53
CA LEU A 592 -7.73 -49.66 53.45
C LEU A 592 -8.88 -50.66 53.34
N CYS A 593 -9.29 -51.10 52.15
CA CYS A 593 -10.37 -52.07 51.98
C CYS A 593 -10.00 -53.45 52.58
N GLU A 594 -8.74 -53.89 52.43
CA GLU A 594 -8.25 -55.09 53.12
C GLU A 594 -8.06 -54.85 54.64
N TYR A 595 -7.69 -53.63 55.06
CA TYR A 595 -7.66 -53.26 56.47
C TYR A 595 -9.05 -53.19 57.07
N GLU A 596 -10.05 -52.74 56.32
CA GLU A 596 -11.45 -52.65 56.73
C GLU A 596 -12.06 -54.05 56.77
N LYS A 597 -11.68 -54.99 55.90
CA LYS A 597 -12.02 -56.41 56.06
C LYS A 597 -11.33 -57.02 57.27
N LEU A 598 -10.03 -56.78 57.47
CA LEU A 598 -9.34 -57.23 58.68
C LEU A 598 -9.93 -56.57 59.93
N SER A 599 -10.34 -55.32 59.86
CA SER A 599 -10.91 -54.55 60.96
C SER A 599 -12.36 -54.91 61.19
N GLU A 600 -13.15 -55.27 60.19
CA GLU A 600 -14.50 -55.83 60.29
C GLU A 600 -14.45 -57.27 60.82
N ILE A 601 -13.38 -58.02 60.55
CA ILE A 601 -13.17 -59.36 61.14
C ILE A 601 -12.58 -59.26 62.56
N LYS A 602 -11.64 -58.33 62.81
CA LYS A 602 -11.13 -57.99 64.15
C LYS A 602 -12.24 -57.43 65.01
N THR A 603 -13.07 -56.58 64.43
CA THR A 603 -14.21 -55.93 65.08
C THR A 603 -15.44 -56.81 65.07
N SER A 604 -15.59 -57.87 64.26
CA SER A 604 -16.62 -58.89 64.50
C SER A 604 -16.18 -59.91 65.54
N LYS A 605 -14.90 -60.35 65.58
CA LYS A 605 -14.33 -61.06 66.73
C LYS A 605 -14.46 -60.22 68.00
N ARG A 606 -14.03 -58.96 67.97
CA ARG A 606 -14.12 -58.03 69.10
C ARG A 606 -15.55 -57.61 69.39
N ILE A 607 -16.47 -57.52 68.42
CA ILE A 607 -17.91 -57.38 68.65
C ILE A 607 -18.45 -58.66 69.26
N ILE A 608 -17.86 -59.85 69.09
CA ILE A 608 -18.33 -61.05 69.78
C ILE A 608 -17.69 -61.18 71.18
N GLU A 609 -16.44 -60.75 71.37
CA GLU A 609 -15.82 -60.58 72.69
C GLU A 609 -16.44 -59.45 73.51
N GLU A 610 -16.85 -58.35 72.86
CA GLU A 610 -17.59 -57.23 73.45
C GLU A 610 -19.10 -57.44 73.40
N LYS A 611 -19.66 -58.30 72.54
CA LYS A 611 -21.01 -58.84 72.74
C LYS A 611 -20.93 -59.54 74.07
N ILE A 612 -20.14 -60.61 74.24
CA ILE A 612 -20.05 -61.32 75.53
C ILE A 612 -19.68 -60.38 76.69
N LYS A 613 -18.61 -59.57 76.59
CA LYS A 613 -18.19 -58.66 77.69
C LYS A 613 -19.20 -57.55 77.98
N ASN A 614 -19.96 -57.02 77.02
CA ASN A 614 -21.00 -56.01 77.29
C ASN A 614 -22.32 -56.68 77.70
N GLN A 615 -22.63 -57.87 77.16
CA GLN A 615 -23.71 -58.78 77.60
C GLN A 615 -23.70 -58.96 79.12
N ILE A 616 -22.52 -58.81 79.75
CA ILE A 616 -22.30 -59.01 81.19
C ILE A 616 -21.60 -57.86 81.93
N LYS A 617 -21.09 -56.84 81.22
CA LYS A 617 -20.14 -55.79 81.68
C LYS A 617 -19.05 -56.31 82.64
N LEU A 618 -18.11 -57.09 82.09
CA LEU A 618 -16.87 -57.47 82.77
C LEU A 618 -15.89 -56.27 82.85
N LYS A 619 -15.20 -56.08 83.99
CA LYS A 619 -14.30 -54.92 84.24
C LYS A 619 -12.82 -55.25 84.51
N VAL A 620 -12.40 -56.51 84.35
CA VAL A 620 -11.01 -56.96 84.59
C VAL A 620 -10.60 -57.92 83.47
N GLU A 621 -9.31 -57.96 83.12
CA GLU A 621 -8.77 -59.01 82.27
C GLU A 621 -8.83 -60.36 83.00
N GLY A 622 -9.67 -61.26 82.49
CA GLY A 622 -9.99 -62.54 83.10
C GLY A 622 -10.95 -63.33 82.22
N GLU A 623 -11.27 -64.56 82.62
CA GLU A 623 -11.97 -65.54 81.78
C GLU A 623 -13.39 -65.09 81.38
N ILE A 624 -13.52 -64.68 80.13
CA ILE A 624 -14.71 -64.07 79.51
C ILE A 624 -15.97 -64.96 79.67
N LEU A 625 -15.80 -66.28 79.63
CA LEU A 625 -16.89 -67.26 79.79
C LEU A 625 -17.53 -67.25 81.19
N SER A 626 -16.81 -66.81 82.23
CA SER A 626 -17.23 -66.97 83.63
C SER A 626 -18.45 -66.09 83.96
N LYS A 627 -18.34 -64.78 83.71
CA LYS A 627 -19.42 -63.82 84.00
C LYS A 627 -20.64 -63.99 83.09
N LEU A 628 -20.52 -64.64 81.92
CA LEU A 628 -21.60 -64.80 80.93
C LEU A 628 -22.91 -65.34 81.53
N ASN A 629 -22.80 -66.15 82.58
CA ASN A 629 -23.90 -66.85 83.23
C ASN A 629 -24.57 -66.03 84.36
N GLU A 630 -23.85 -65.08 84.95
CA GLU A 630 -24.27 -64.36 86.17
C GLU A 630 -25.35 -63.30 85.86
N THR A 631 -25.35 -62.81 84.62
CA THR A 631 -26.14 -61.67 84.18
C THR A 631 -27.51 -62.06 83.60
N ILE A 632 -27.74 -63.36 83.39
CA ILE A 632 -28.97 -63.90 82.80
C ILE A 632 -30.21 -63.69 83.70
N GLU A 633 -30.03 -63.45 85.01
CA GLU A 633 -31.12 -63.05 85.92
C GLU A 633 -31.52 -61.58 85.80
N GLU A 634 -30.58 -60.69 85.44
CA GLU A 634 -30.82 -59.25 85.34
C GLU A 634 -31.89 -58.96 84.25
N CYS A 635 -31.92 -59.74 83.15
CA CYS A 635 -32.83 -59.68 81.98
C CYS A 635 -34.32 -59.36 82.22
N LYS A 636 -34.83 -59.58 83.44
CA LYS A 636 -36.26 -59.58 83.75
C LYS A 636 -36.82 -58.18 84.00
N ILE A 637 -36.02 -57.27 84.57
CA ILE A 637 -36.43 -55.86 84.81
C ILE A 637 -36.48 -55.09 83.48
N TYR A 638 -35.59 -55.45 82.54
CA TYR A 638 -35.50 -54.94 81.17
C TYR A 638 -36.85 -54.92 80.43
N ASN A 639 -37.68 -55.96 80.58
CA ASN A 639 -38.90 -56.11 79.76
C ASN A 639 -40.01 -55.09 80.06
N LYS A 640 -40.00 -54.38 81.20
CA LYS A 640 -41.09 -53.43 81.53
C LYS A 640 -40.86 -52.03 80.94
N TYR A 641 -39.62 -51.52 81.01
CA TYR A 641 -39.23 -50.24 80.40
C TYR A 641 -39.28 -50.33 78.87
N LYS A 642 -38.97 -51.51 78.33
CA LYS A 642 -39.04 -51.86 76.90
C LYS A 642 -40.38 -51.48 76.26
N ASP A 643 -41.53 -51.62 76.93
CA ASP A 643 -42.83 -51.30 76.33
C ASP A 643 -43.13 -49.79 76.21
N GLU A 644 -42.58 -48.97 77.11
CA GLU A 644 -42.66 -47.51 76.98
C GLU A 644 -41.66 -47.00 75.93
N LYS A 645 -40.48 -47.63 75.86
CA LYS A 645 -39.51 -47.42 74.76
C LYS A 645 -40.06 -47.87 73.41
N ASN A 646 -40.83 -48.97 73.32
CA ASN A 646 -41.48 -49.42 72.08
C ASN A 646 -42.43 -48.34 71.50
N LYS A 647 -43.03 -47.48 72.34
CA LYS A 647 -43.80 -46.31 71.88
C LYS A 647 -42.90 -45.19 71.37
N TYR A 648 -41.84 -44.85 72.11
CA TYR A 648 -40.83 -43.87 71.69
C TYR A 648 -40.23 -44.27 70.33
N GLU A 649 -39.78 -45.52 70.20
CA GLU A 649 -39.26 -46.10 68.95
C GLU A 649 -40.29 -46.09 67.81
N ASN A 650 -41.59 -46.26 68.08
CA ASN A 650 -42.62 -46.15 67.04
C ASN A 650 -42.87 -44.70 66.57
N LEU A 651 -42.78 -43.71 67.46
CA LEU A 651 -42.86 -42.30 67.08
C LEU A 651 -41.60 -41.84 66.34
N ILE A 652 -40.42 -42.25 66.83
CA ILE A 652 -39.13 -42.11 66.13
C ILE A 652 -39.18 -42.79 64.76
N TYR A 653 -39.73 -44.00 64.64
CA TYR A 653 -39.83 -44.71 63.36
C TYR A 653 -40.81 -44.02 62.40
N ARG A 654 -41.93 -43.45 62.89
CA ARG A 654 -42.85 -42.65 62.07
C ARG A 654 -42.21 -41.35 61.57
N LEU A 655 -41.53 -40.63 62.47
CA LEU A 655 -40.74 -39.44 62.12
C LEU A 655 -39.66 -39.82 61.09
N MET A 656 -38.82 -40.81 61.40
CA MET A 656 -37.78 -41.31 60.51
C MET A 656 -38.34 -41.80 59.16
N HIS A 657 -39.52 -42.43 59.12
CA HIS A 657 -40.16 -42.82 57.86
C HIS A 657 -40.53 -41.59 57.03
N ALA A 658 -41.10 -40.54 57.63
CA ALA A 658 -41.34 -39.26 56.96
C ALA A 658 -40.04 -38.61 56.47
N LEU A 659 -38.98 -38.60 57.31
CA LEU A 659 -37.66 -38.07 56.95
C LEU A 659 -36.88 -38.94 55.94
N SER A 660 -37.28 -40.21 55.76
CA SER A 660 -36.57 -41.19 54.93
C SER A 660 -36.89 -41.11 53.43
N MET A 661 -37.87 -40.30 53.00
CA MET A 661 -38.08 -40.07 51.57
C MET A 661 -36.79 -39.52 50.94
N GLU A 662 -36.41 -40.04 49.78
CA GLU A 662 -35.03 -39.95 49.31
C GLU A 662 -34.54 -38.50 49.08
N ARG A 663 -35.44 -37.58 48.72
CA ARG A 663 -35.16 -36.13 48.64
C ARG A 663 -34.88 -35.57 50.05
N ILE A 664 -35.80 -35.75 50.99
CA ILE A 664 -35.71 -35.26 52.39
C ILE A 664 -34.41 -35.72 53.06
N LYS A 665 -34.10 -37.02 52.94
CA LYS A 665 -32.88 -37.62 53.49
C LYS A 665 -31.59 -36.99 52.94
N LYS A 666 -31.58 -36.54 51.68
CA LYS A 666 -30.42 -35.88 51.07
C LYS A 666 -30.27 -34.42 51.51
N ILE A 667 -31.36 -33.74 51.87
CA ILE A 667 -31.35 -32.34 52.31
C ILE A 667 -30.93 -32.22 53.77
N LEU A 668 -31.54 -32.99 54.70
CA LEU A 668 -31.17 -32.94 56.13
C LEU A 668 -29.71 -33.33 56.38
N LEU A 669 -29.12 -34.14 55.50
CA LEU A 669 -27.74 -34.63 55.58
C LEU A 669 -26.80 -33.88 54.60
N LYS A 670 -27.20 -32.69 54.12
CA LYS A 670 -26.44 -31.90 53.13
C LYS A 670 -25.15 -31.31 53.73
N GLU A 671 -25.18 -30.89 54.99
CA GLU A 671 -24.01 -30.36 55.72
C GLU A 671 -23.21 -31.47 56.45
N ASP A 672 -23.85 -32.27 57.30
CA ASP A 672 -23.21 -33.40 57.98
C ASP A 672 -23.93 -34.74 57.73
N LYS A 673 -23.30 -35.59 56.92
CA LYS A 673 -23.76 -36.95 56.57
C LYS A 673 -23.60 -37.97 57.69
N ASN A 674 -23.03 -37.58 58.84
CA ASN A 674 -22.75 -38.44 60.00
C ASN A 674 -23.74 -38.21 61.16
N ILE A 675 -24.53 -37.12 61.13
CA ILE A 675 -25.62 -36.88 62.08
C ILE A 675 -26.82 -37.77 61.69
N GLU A 676 -27.53 -38.34 62.67
CA GLU A 676 -28.75 -39.11 62.37
C GLU A 676 -29.87 -38.19 61.87
N LEU A 677 -30.75 -38.68 60.99
CA LEU A 677 -31.83 -37.87 60.41
C LEU A 677 -32.72 -37.19 61.46
N VAL A 678 -32.94 -37.87 62.58
CA VAL A 678 -33.70 -37.32 63.71
C VAL A 678 -32.92 -36.20 64.39
N ASP A 679 -31.60 -36.34 64.63
CA ASP A 679 -30.80 -35.28 65.26
C ASP A 679 -30.53 -34.08 64.35
N ALA A 680 -30.40 -34.29 63.04
CA ALA A 680 -30.36 -33.20 62.06
C ALA A 680 -31.68 -32.40 62.10
N PHE A 681 -32.81 -33.10 62.20
CA PHE A 681 -34.12 -32.49 62.38
C PHE A 681 -34.27 -31.83 63.77
N ASN A 682 -33.78 -32.42 64.86
CA ASN A 682 -33.82 -31.87 66.22
C ASN A 682 -33.07 -30.52 66.27
N ASN A 683 -31.84 -30.49 65.76
CA ASN A 683 -31.03 -29.28 65.64
C ASN A 683 -31.73 -28.20 64.79
N MET A 684 -32.45 -28.61 63.74
CA MET A 684 -33.24 -27.70 62.91
C MET A 684 -34.49 -27.16 63.64
N VAL A 685 -35.22 -28.01 64.39
CA VAL A 685 -36.38 -27.60 65.19
C VAL A 685 -35.97 -26.59 66.27
N HIS A 686 -34.84 -26.80 66.95
CA HIS A 686 -34.35 -25.92 68.02
C HIS A 686 -34.02 -24.49 67.55
N ASN A 687 -33.91 -24.24 66.24
CA ASN A 687 -33.76 -22.89 65.69
C ASN A 687 -35.08 -22.09 65.60
N TYR A 688 -36.23 -22.68 65.95
CA TYR A 688 -37.56 -22.06 65.86
C TYR A 688 -38.40 -22.24 67.13
N MET A 689 -38.98 -21.15 67.64
CA MET A 689 -39.68 -21.14 68.94
C MET A 689 -41.11 -21.68 68.86
N SER A 690 -41.77 -21.61 67.69
CA SER A 690 -43.12 -22.14 67.45
C SER A 690 -43.35 -22.56 66.00
N VAL A 691 -44.44 -23.31 65.75
CA VAL A 691 -44.90 -23.65 64.38
C VAL A 691 -45.18 -22.37 63.58
N ASP A 692 -45.81 -21.37 64.19
CA ASP A 692 -46.13 -20.08 63.55
C ASP A 692 -44.87 -19.35 63.03
N GLU A 693 -43.72 -19.54 63.69
CA GLU A 693 -42.44 -18.97 63.24
C GLU A 693 -41.86 -19.74 62.04
N VAL A 694 -41.99 -21.07 62.03
CA VAL A 694 -41.66 -21.93 60.88
C VAL A 694 -42.56 -21.56 59.69
N GLU A 695 -43.88 -21.47 59.89
CA GLU A 695 -44.86 -21.11 58.86
C GLU A 695 -44.60 -19.71 58.28
N LYS A 696 -44.32 -18.72 59.14
CA LYS A 696 -43.97 -17.36 58.73
C LYS A 696 -42.68 -17.30 57.91
N ASN A 697 -41.72 -18.19 58.16
CA ASN A 697 -40.51 -18.30 57.35
C ASN A 697 -40.76 -19.08 56.05
N ALA A 698 -41.54 -20.15 56.08
CA ALA A 698 -42.01 -20.85 54.88
C ALA A 698 -42.77 -19.93 53.92
N TYR A 699 -43.59 -19.01 54.43
CA TYR A 699 -44.31 -18.03 53.62
C TYR A 699 -43.36 -17.02 52.95
N LYS A 700 -42.32 -16.53 53.66
CA LYS A 700 -41.27 -15.69 53.05
C LYS A 700 -40.52 -16.44 51.96
N LEU A 701 -40.16 -17.70 52.21
CA LEU A 701 -39.45 -18.54 51.24
C LEU A 701 -40.31 -18.80 50.01
N LYS A 702 -41.62 -19.05 50.17
CA LYS A 702 -42.57 -19.18 49.05
C LYS A 702 -42.70 -17.90 48.23
N ALA A 703 -42.79 -16.73 48.87
CA ALA A 703 -42.77 -15.45 48.15
C ALA A 703 -41.45 -15.23 47.38
N LYS A 704 -40.30 -15.57 47.99
CA LYS A 704 -38.98 -15.52 47.33
C LYS A 704 -38.86 -16.56 46.20
N LEU A 705 -39.49 -17.72 46.32
CA LEU A 705 -39.56 -18.75 45.28
C LEU A 705 -40.35 -18.23 44.07
N GLU A 706 -41.51 -17.61 44.28
CA GLU A 706 -42.30 -16.99 43.21
C GLU A 706 -41.52 -15.85 42.51
N GLU A 707 -40.86 -14.98 43.27
CA GLU A 707 -39.99 -13.92 42.73
C GLU A 707 -38.83 -14.50 41.90
N ASN A 708 -38.08 -15.46 42.44
CA ASN A 708 -36.99 -16.13 41.73
C ASN A 708 -37.49 -16.86 40.46
N ILE A 709 -38.68 -17.48 40.48
CA ILE A 709 -39.29 -18.13 39.31
C ILE A 709 -39.68 -17.10 38.25
N GLU A 710 -40.19 -15.93 38.63
CA GLU A 710 -40.50 -14.86 37.67
C GLU A 710 -39.22 -14.30 37.02
N PHE A 711 -38.14 -14.12 37.79
CA PHE A 711 -36.82 -13.76 37.25
C PHE A 711 -36.23 -14.86 36.37
N LEU A 712 -36.32 -16.13 36.77
CA LEU A 712 -35.84 -17.27 35.97
C LEU A 712 -36.57 -17.36 34.61
N ASN A 713 -37.87 -17.10 34.58
CA ASN A 713 -38.65 -17.09 33.33
C ASN A 713 -38.23 -15.92 32.43
N LYS A 714 -38.05 -14.70 32.96
CA LYS A 714 -37.52 -13.55 32.20
C LYS A 714 -36.14 -13.84 31.62
N LEU A 715 -35.25 -14.46 32.40
CA LEU A 715 -33.92 -14.88 31.93
C LEU A 715 -34.02 -15.97 30.85
N LYS A 716 -34.97 -16.91 30.96
CA LYS A 716 -35.20 -17.95 29.93
C LYS A 716 -35.74 -17.37 28.63
N ASP A 717 -36.62 -16.37 28.68
CA ASP A 717 -37.07 -15.63 27.49
C ASP A 717 -35.92 -14.82 26.88
N GLU A 718 -35.10 -14.16 27.70
CA GLU A 718 -33.90 -13.43 27.24
C GLU A 718 -32.84 -14.37 26.63
N LYS A 719 -32.68 -15.58 27.18
CA LYS A 719 -31.86 -16.66 26.59
C LYS A 719 -32.41 -17.10 25.23
N ILE A 720 -33.72 -17.11 25.04
CA ILE A 720 -34.34 -17.45 23.75
C ILE A 720 -34.15 -16.32 22.73
N THR A 721 -34.33 -15.06 23.11
CA THR A 721 -34.10 -13.92 22.19
C THR A 721 -32.62 -13.78 21.83
N LEU A 722 -31.70 -13.86 22.79
CA LEU A 722 -30.26 -13.84 22.52
C LEU A 722 -29.82 -14.99 21.62
N LYS A 723 -30.32 -16.23 21.80
CA LYS A 723 -30.02 -17.33 20.88
C LYS A 723 -30.64 -17.15 19.48
N GLN A 724 -31.69 -16.35 19.32
CA GLN A 724 -32.20 -15.95 18.00
C GLN A 724 -31.36 -14.83 17.36
N GLU A 725 -30.94 -13.83 18.13
CA GLU A 725 -30.03 -12.77 17.66
C GLU A 725 -28.68 -13.34 17.21
N ILE A 726 -28.05 -14.17 18.05
CA ILE A 726 -26.78 -14.87 17.74
C ILE A 726 -26.90 -15.71 16.45
N LYS A 727 -28.04 -16.37 16.25
CA LYS A 727 -28.32 -17.16 15.03
C LYS A 727 -28.49 -16.29 13.78
N ASN A 728 -28.96 -15.05 13.93
CA ASN A 728 -29.11 -14.09 12.84
C ASN A 728 -27.81 -13.31 12.55
N LEU A 729 -26.89 -13.23 13.51
CA LEU A 729 -25.59 -12.53 13.40
C LEU A 729 -24.48 -13.35 12.73
N TYR A 730 -24.74 -14.60 12.32
CA TYR A 730 -23.70 -15.50 11.82
C TYR A 730 -23.67 -15.59 10.28
N SER A 731 -22.72 -14.90 9.66
CA SER A 731 -22.37 -15.04 8.23
C SER A 731 -20.86 -15.03 8.02
N SER A 732 -20.21 -16.20 8.18
CA SER A 732 -18.81 -16.38 7.83
C SER A 732 -18.53 -16.15 6.34
N GLU A 733 -19.56 -16.26 5.49
CA GLU A 733 -19.47 -15.90 4.08
C GLU A 733 -19.14 -14.42 3.85
N ASP A 734 -19.64 -13.49 4.66
CA ASP A 734 -19.52 -12.06 4.34
C ASP A 734 -18.13 -11.48 4.64
N ILE A 735 -17.38 -12.07 5.59
CA ILE A 735 -15.93 -11.82 5.74
C ILE A 735 -15.18 -12.36 4.51
N ILE A 736 -15.51 -13.56 4.03
CA ILE A 736 -14.87 -14.19 2.88
C ILE A 736 -15.19 -13.42 1.59
N LYS A 737 -16.45 -13.00 1.38
CA LYS A 737 -16.86 -12.13 0.27
C LYS A 737 -16.16 -10.78 0.34
N ALA A 738 -16.06 -10.17 1.52
CA ALA A 738 -15.35 -8.91 1.71
C ALA A 738 -13.87 -9.02 1.32
N HIS A 739 -13.16 -10.04 1.82
CA HIS A 739 -11.77 -10.32 1.48
C HIS A 739 -11.59 -10.60 -0.03
N ASN A 740 -12.40 -11.49 -0.60
CA ASN A 740 -12.37 -11.80 -2.03
C ASN A 740 -12.66 -10.58 -2.91
N LYS A 741 -13.52 -9.66 -2.46
CA LYS A 741 -13.85 -8.43 -3.19
C LYS A 741 -12.73 -7.39 -3.10
N ILE A 742 -12.06 -7.27 -1.95
CA ILE A 742 -10.83 -6.49 -1.79
C ILE A 742 -9.73 -7.03 -2.70
N GLU A 743 -9.45 -8.34 -2.68
CA GLU A 743 -8.35 -8.92 -3.48
C GLU A 743 -8.65 -8.94 -4.98
N LYS A 744 -9.89 -9.23 -5.40
CA LYS A 744 -10.31 -9.11 -6.81
C LYS A 744 -10.21 -7.68 -7.32
N GLY A 745 -10.64 -6.70 -6.52
CA GLY A 745 -10.49 -5.29 -6.83
C GLY A 745 -9.01 -4.85 -6.88
N ARG A 746 -8.17 -5.31 -5.95
CA ARG A 746 -6.71 -5.09 -5.96
C ARG A 746 -6.06 -5.70 -7.21
N HIS A 747 -6.43 -6.92 -7.59
CA HIS A 747 -5.88 -7.60 -8.77
C HIS A 747 -6.24 -6.87 -10.07
N LYS A 748 -7.51 -6.47 -10.24
CA LYS A 748 -7.93 -5.61 -11.36
C LYS A 748 -7.14 -4.29 -11.37
N LEU A 749 -7.12 -3.59 -10.23
CA LEU A 749 -6.45 -2.29 -10.11
C LEU A 749 -4.96 -2.39 -10.44
N LYS A 750 -4.27 -3.47 -10.04
CA LYS A 750 -2.85 -3.70 -10.34
C LYS A 750 -2.57 -3.75 -11.85
N GLY A 751 -3.38 -4.48 -12.62
CA GLY A 751 -3.23 -4.55 -14.08
C GLY A 751 -3.47 -3.19 -14.74
N ILE A 752 -4.59 -2.55 -14.40
CA ILE A 752 -5.00 -1.25 -14.96
C ILE A 752 -4.02 -0.13 -14.55
N ALA A 753 -3.46 -0.18 -13.33
CA ALA A 753 -2.45 0.78 -12.85
C ALA A 753 -1.08 0.58 -13.49
N MET A 754 -0.71 -0.66 -13.85
CA MET A 754 0.49 -0.91 -14.65
C MET A 754 0.35 -0.29 -16.04
N GLU A 755 -0.82 -0.43 -16.68
CA GLU A 755 -1.11 0.21 -17.97
C GLU A 755 -1.07 1.75 -17.88
N TYR A 756 -1.65 2.34 -16.83
CA TYR A 756 -1.53 3.77 -16.55
C TYR A 756 -0.07 4.22 -16.41
N ALA A 757 0.73 3.47 -15.64
CA ALA A 757 2.14 3.76 -15.40
C ALA A 757 2.98 3.66 -16.68
N ILE A 758 2.73 2.65 -17.54
CA ILE A 758 3.39 2.51 -18.84
C ILE A 758 3.09 3.72 -19.73
N ASN A 759 1.81 4.11 -19.84
CA ASN A 759 1.42 5.26 -20.66
C ASN A 759 2.05 6.57 -20.14
N ARG A 760 2.02 6.82 -18.82
CA ARG A 760 2.66 8.02 -18.24
C ARG A 760 4.19 8.00 -18.32
N ALA A 761 4.83 6.83 -18.22
CA ALA A 761 6.28 6.70 -18.41
C ALA A 761 6.68 6.98 -19.86
N ALA A 762 5.92 6.46 -20.85
CA ALA A 762 6.14 6.75 -22.26
C ALA A 762 5.95 8.25 -22.56
N GLU A 763 4.88 8.86 -22.05
CA GLU A 763 4.63 10.30 -22.14
C GLU A 763 5.78 11.13 -21.54
N PHE A 764 6.26 10.76 -20.35
CA PHE A 764 7.38 11.43 -19.67
C PHE A 764 8.70 11.31 -20.45
N MET A 765 9.06 10.10 -20.90
CA MET A 765 10.27 9.87 -21.69
C MET A 765 10.22 10.62 -23.03
N LEU A 766 9.05 10.70 -23.67
CA LEU A 766 8.86 11.47 -24.89
C LEU A 766 8.88 12.98 -24.65
N LYS A 767 8.32 13.50 -23.55
CA LYS A 767 8.43 14.91 -23.14
C LYS A 767 9.90 15.29 -22.86
N TYR A 768 10.67 14.40 -22.22
CA TYR A 768 12.10 14.58 -22.02
C TYR A 768 12.88 14.56 -23.35
N LEU A 769 12.61 13.59 -24.23
CA LEU A 769 13.22 13.50 -25.56
C LEU A 769 12.89 14.73 -26.42
N GLN A 770 11.66 15.23 -26.38
CA GLN A 770 11.27 16.47 -27.06
C GLN A 770 12.10 17.65 -26.55
N LYS A 771 12.26 17.80 -25.22
CA LYS A 771 13.05 18.89 -24.64
C LYS A 771 14.53 18.79 -25.03
N ASP A 772 15.18 17.65 -24.79
CA ASP A 772 16.61 17.49 -25.15
C ASP A 772 16.84 17.71 -26.65
N PHE A 773 15.92 17.24 -27.50
CA PHE A 773 16.00 17.47 -28.94
C PHE A 773 15.85 18.96 -29.31
N MET A 774 14.93 19.71 -28.68
CA MET A 774 14.81 21.16 -28.86
C MET A 774 16.07 21.89 -28.36
N ASP A 775 16.49 21.61 -27.12
CA ASP A 775 17.71 22.15 -26.51
C ASP A 775 18.96 21.88 -27.40
N ASN A 776 18.99 20.78 -28.15
CA ASN A 776 20.10 20.44 -29.06
C ASN A 776 19.95 21.05 -30.46
N ALA A 777 18.73 21.18 -31.01
CA ALA A 777 18.46 21.90 -32.26
C ALA A 777 18.84 23.39 -32.16
N GLU A 778 18.63 23.99 -30.98
CA GLU A 778 19.04 25.37 -30.68
C GLU A 778 20.56 25.56 -30.73
N LYS A 779 21.29 24.66 -30.08
CA LYS A 779 22.77 24.70 -29.99
C LYS A 779 23.46 24.44 -31.34
N THR A 780 22.81 23.72 -32.25
CA THR A 780 23.39 23.24 -33.51
C THR A 780 22.92 24.01 -34.74
N ILE A 781 21.62 23.99 -35.04
CA ILE A 781 21.04 24.48 -36.30
C ILE A 781 20.61 25.95 -36.17
N LEU A 782 19.90 26.29 -35.09
CA LEU A 782 19.48 27.68 -34.85
C LEU A 782 20.64 28.57 -34.39
N LYS A 783 21.77 28.00 -33.95
CA LYS A 783 22.99 28.78 -33.70
C LYS A 783 23.60 29.31 -34.99
N GLY A 784 23.85 28.45 -35.99
CA GLY A 784 24.37 28.90 -37.29
C GLY A 784 23.46 29.97 -37.85
N THR A 785 22.15 29.68 -37.87
CA THR A 785 21.12 30.64 -38.25
C THR A 785 21.08 31.88 -37.34
N GLY A 786 21.46 31.80 -36.06
CA GLY A 786 21.46 32.90 -35.08
C GLY A 786 22.67 33.84 -35.15
N ASP A 787 23.84 33.33 -35.55
CA ASP A 787 24.91 34.17 -36.10
C ASP A 787 24.34 34.96 -37.29
N PHE A 788 23.41 34.36 -38.03
CA PHE A 788 22.79 35.01 -39.16
C PHE A 788 21.48 35.78 -38.83
N LEU A 789 21.40 36.98 -38.17
CA LEU A 789 21.25 38.45 -38.60
C LEU A 789 22.26 39.24 -37.73
N SER A 790 23.34 38.64 -37.22
CA SER A 790 24.41 39.43 -36.60
C SER A 790 24.79 40.60 -37.49
N ASN A 791 24.76 40.35 -38.80
CA ASN A 791 25.28 41.25 -39.79
C ASN A 791 24.19 42.02 -40.61
N ILE A 792 22.91 41.60 -40.75
CA ILE A 792 21.84 42.41 -41.41
C ILE A 792 21.38 43.57 -40.54
N THR A 793 20.74 43.29 -39.39
CA THR A 793 20.36 44.39 -38.46
C THR A 793 21.59 44.94 -37.76
N ASN A 794 22.75 44.31 -37.96
CA ASN A 794 24.03 44.73 -37.40
C ASN A 794 24.04 44.63 -35.86
N GLY A 795 23.38 43.59 -35.32
CA GLY A 795 23.65 43.07 -33.96
C GLY A 795 22.47 42.83 -33.02
N GLU A 796 21.21 42.98 -33.45
CA GLU A 796 20.08 43.31 -32.55
C GLU A 796 19.22 42.16 -31.91
N ILE A 797 19.49 40.86 -32.14
CA ILE A 797 18.92 39.63 -31.49
C ILE A 797 19.94 38.48 -31.40
N LYS A 798 20.79 38.50 -30.39
CA LYS A 798 22.03 37.70 -30.37
C LYS A 798 21.82 36.19 -30.51
N GLN A 799 20.63 35.67 -30.28
CA GLN A 799 20.27 34.26 -30.42
C GLN A 799 18.83 34.05 -30.93
N ILE A 800 18.59 32.92 -31.59
CA ILE A 800 17.26 32.35 -31.86
C ILE A 800 17.14 30.98 -31.18
N LEU A 801 15.91 30.71 -30.75
CA LEU A 801 15.45 29.50 -30.08
C LEU A 801 14.27 28.90 -30.86
N ALA A 802 13.92 27.65 -30.59
CA ALA A 802 12.75 27.03 -31.20
C ALA A 802 11.46 27.64 -30.64
N GLY A 803 10.40 27.74 -31.45
CA GLY A 803 9.05 27.95 -30.91
C GLY A 803 8.60 26.75 -30.06
N ASP A 804 7.79 26.99 -29.03
CA ASP A 804 7.33 25.92 -28.10
C ASP A 804 6.52 24.82 -28.81
N ASP A 805 5.93 25.16 -29.96
CA ASP A 805 5.09 24.28 -30.76
C ASP A 805 5.76 23.93 -32.08
N LEU A 806 6.33 22.73 -32.15
CA LEU A 806 6.98 22.19 -33.34
C LEU A 806 6.01 21.85 -34.49
N THR A 807 4.70 22.12 -34.35
CA THR A 807 3.69 21.99 -35.42
C THR A 807 3.30 23.31 -36.09
N LYS A 808 3.78 24.46 -35.59
CA LYS A 808 3.56 25.79 -36.18
C LYS A 808 4.88 26.52 -36.39
N VAL A 809 5.10 26.97 -37.63
CA VAL A 809 6.30 27.72 -38.05
C VAL A 809 6.44 29.02 -37.24
N ASP A 810 7.19 28.98 -36.15
CA ASP A 810 7.47 30.10 -35.26
C ASP A 810 8.84 29.95 -34.57
N PHE A 811 9.43 31.06 -34.13
CA PHE A 811 10.80 31.17 -33.62
C PHE A 811 10.89 32.17 -32.47
N LYS A 812 11.51 31.79 -31.35
CA LYS A 812 11.83 32.74 -30.25
C LYS A 812 13.23 33.31 -30.39
N THR A 813 13.48 34.40 -29.69
CA THR A 813 14.44 35.40 -30.16
C THR A 813 14.91 36.30 -29.01
N ILE A 814 16.23 36.44 -28.78
CA ILE A 814 16.84 37.22 -27.67
C ILE A 814 17.62 38.47 -28.15
N ASP A 815 17.21 39.68 -27.80
CA ASP A 815 17.67 41.02 -28.27
C ASP A 815 19.13 41.39 -27.93
N LYS A 816 19.66 42.48 -28.53
CA LYS A 816 21.03 42.97 -28.23
C LYS A 816 21.27 43.30 -26.76
N ASN A 817 20.23 43.61 -26.00
CA ASN A 817 20.26 43.94 -24.60
C ASN A 817 19.95 42.72 -23.70
N GLY A 818 19.70 41.53 -24.27
CA GLY A 818 19.46 40.25 -23.55
C GLY A 818 17.98 39.91 -23.31
N ILE A 819 17.07 40.72 -23.85
CA ILE A 819 15.62 40.72 -23.65
C ILE A 819 15.06 39.56 -24.55
N LEU A 820 14.16 38.62 -24.16
CA LEU A 820 13.60 37.47 -25.00
C LEU A 820 12.11 37.58 -25.48
N LYS A 821 11.71 37.64 -26.77
CA LYS A 821 10.26 37.45 -27.14
C LYS A 821 9.97 36.05 -27.66
N ASP A 822 8.76 35.59 -27.34
CA ASP A 822 8.29 34.22 -27.54
C ASP A 822 7.66 33.95 -28.91
N SER A 823 7.43 34.97 -29.76
CA SER A 823 6.97 34.75 -31.14
C SER A 823 7.58 35.70 -32.17
N SER A 824 7.77 35.16 -33.38
CA SER A 824 8.08 35.92 -34.60
C SER A 824 6.96 36.88 -35.02
N LYS A 825 5.74 36.73 -34.48
CA LYS A 825 4.61 37.68 -34.66
C LYS A 825 4.83 39.03 -33.99
N GLU A 826 5.71 39.09 -32.99
CA GLU A 826 6.04 40.31 -32.27
C GLU A 826 7.15 41.12 -32.95
N LEU A 827 7.68 40.65 -34.08
CA LEU A 827 8.65 41.35 -34.91
C LEU A 827 7.96 42.43 -35.77
N SER A 828 8.74 43.44 -36.18
CA SER A 828 8.33 44.27 -37.31
C SER A 828 8.25 43.40 -38.58
N ARG A 829 7.35 43.75 -39.52
CA ARG A 829 7.22 43.06 -40.81
C ARG A 829 8.57 42.85 -41.50
N GLY A 830 9.39 43.89 -41.58
CA GLY A 830 10.72 43.83 -42.19
C GLY A 830 11.62 42.85 -41.43
N THR A 831 11.70 42.94 -40.10
CA THR A 831 12.53 42.03 -39.29
C THR A 831 12.05 40.57 -39.36
N LYS A 832 10.74 40.33 -39.51
CA LYS A 832 10.16 39.00 -39.74
C LYS A 832 10.49 38.46 -41.13
N GLU A 833 10.32 39.26 -42.18
CA GLU A 833 10.66 38.85 -43.55
C GLU A 833 12.18 38.57 -43.65
N GLN A 834 13.01 39.34 -42.95
CA GLN A 834 14.43 39.03 -42.83
C GLN A 834 14.68 37.74 -42.01
N LEU A 835 14.02 37.53 -40.86
CA LEU A 835 14.05 36.27 -40.08
C LEU A 835 13.82 35.05 -40.99
N PHE A 836 12.76 35.06 -41.80
CA PHE A 836 12.47 33.93 -42.69
C PHE A 836 13.42 33.79 -43.89
N LEU A 837 14.26 34.79 -44.15
CA LEU A 837 15.32 34.76 -45.16
C LEU A 837 16.56 34.01 -44.64
N SER A 838 16.91 34.10 -43.35
CA SER A 838 18.06 33.36 -42.79
C SER A 838 17.77 31.91 -42.56
N VAL A 839 16.59 31.55 -42.05
CA VAL A 839 16.28 30.13 -41.82
C VAL A 839 16.54 29.35 -43.11
N ARG A 840 16.06 29.89 -44.24
CA ARG A 840 16.31 29.33 -45.57
C ARG A 840 17.80 29.34 -45.94
N LEU A 841 18.47 30.47 -45.85
CA LEU A 841 19.84 30.63 -46.38
C LEU A 841 20.92 29.99 -45.49
N SER A 842 20.70 29.91 -44.18
CA SER A 842 21.46 29.05 -43.25
C SER A 842 21.26 27.58 -43.57
N ARG A 843 19.99 27.13 -43.70
CA ARG A 843 19.68 25.74 -44.05
C ARG A 843 20.25 25.32 -45.40
N ILE A 844 20.27 26.23 -46.40
CA ILE A 844 20.96 26.00 -47.68
C ILE A 844 22.48 25.92 -47.51
N SER A 845 23.08 26.67 -46.58
CA SER A 845 24.52 26.60 -46.31
C SER A 845 24.93 25.23 -45.72
N GLU A 846 24.07 24.66 -44.85
CA GLU A 846 24.21 23.32 -44.25
C GLU A 846 24.02 22.17 -45.25
N ILE A 847 23.13 22.33 -46.25
CA ILE A 847 22.92 21.31 -47.28
C ILE A 847 24.20 21.16 -48.12
N HIS A 848 24.73 19.93 -48.19
CA HIS A 848 25.95 19.62 -48.93
C HIS A 848 25.84 19.98 -50.41
N SER A 849 24.69 19.66 -51.00
CA SER A 849 24.35 19.78 -52.42
C SER A 849 24.20 21.24 -52.84
N LYS A 850 25.14 21.74 -53.64
CA LYS A 850 25.21 23.18 -53.94
C LYS A 850 24.36 23.57 -55.14
N LEU A 851 23.05 23.54 -54.94
CA LEU A 851 22.02 23.82 -55.95
C LEU A 851 21.79 25.34 -56.14
N PRO A 852 21.26 25.79 -57.30
CA PRO A 852 20.92 27.20 -57.51
C PRO A 852 19.83 27.70 -56.56
N ILE A 853 19.92 28.97 -56.15
CA ILE A 853 18.92 29.68 -55.34
C ILE A 853 18.23 30.71 -56.24
N ILE A 854 16.91 30.87 -56.11
CA ILE A 854 16.10 31.85 -56.83
C ILE A 854 15.40 32.77 -55.82
N ILE A 855 15.50 34.08 -56.01
CA ILE A 855 14.99 35.10 -55.09
C ILE A 855 14.15 36.12 -55.87
N ASP A 856 12.82 36.13 -55.68
CA ASP A 856 11.86 36.96 -56.43
C ASP A 856 11.31 38.09 -55.53
N ASP A 857 11.80 39.31 -55.76
CA ASP A 857 11.46 40.57 -55.06
C ASP A 857 11.44 40.51 -53.51
N SER A 858 12.16 39.55 -52.92
CA SER A 858 12.10 39.24 -51.48
C SER A 858 12.77 40.24 -50.53
N LEU A 859 13.49 41.25 -51.04
CA LEU A 859 14.25 42.21 -50.22
C LEU A 859 13.63 43.62 -50.18
N VAL A 860 12.49 43.83 -50.84
CA VAL A 860 11.98 45.17 -51.17
C VAL A 860 11.45 45.97 -49.97
N ASN A 861 11.14 45.29 -48.86
CA ASN A 861 10.69 45.91 -47.61
C ASN A 861 11.84 46.22 -46.64
N PHE A 862 13.10 46.02 -47.05
CA PHE A 862 14.27 46.24 -46.19
C PHE A 862 14.83 47.65 -46.42
N ASP A 863 15.09 48.41 -45.34
CA ASP A 863 15.73 49.72 -45.47
C ASP A 863 17.15 49.61 -46.07
N SER A 864 17.75 50.73 -46.50
CA SER A 864 19.03 50.72 -47.20
C SER A 864 20.19 50.09 -46.42
N ARG A 865 20.14 50.05 -45.08
CA ARG A 865 21.16 49.37 -44.25
C ARG A 865 20.90 47.86 -44.24
N HIS A 866 19.67 47.46 -43.97
CA HIS A 866 19.28 46.06 -43.99
C HIS A 866 19.43 45.47 -45.39
N LEU A 867 18.98 46.14 -46.46
CA LEU A 867 19.18 45.77 -47.85
C LEU A 867 20.66 45.71 -48.24
N TYR A 868 21.47 46.72 -47.89
CA TYR A 868 22.91 46.66 -48.10
C TYR A 868 23.48 45.44 -47.41
N ASN A 869 23.10 45.18 -46.16
CA ASN A 869 23.49 43.99 -45.40
C ASN A 869 22.70 42.71 -45.76
N SER A 870 21.76 42.71 -46.72
CA SER A 870 21.02 41.53 -47.19
C SER A 870 21.47 41.10 -48.58
N ILE A 871 22.01 42.02 -49.36
CA ILE A 871 22.89 41.70 -50.48
C ILE A 871 24.32 41.50 -49.93
N LYS A 872 24.67 42.15 -48.82
CA LYS A 872 25.62 41.68 -47.79
C LYS A 872 24.94 40.63 -46.83
N LEU A 873 24.02 39.83 -47.39
CA LEU A 873 23.83 38.39 -47.09
C LEU A 873 23.84 37.47 -48.34
N ILE A 874 23.26 37.89 -49.46
CA ILE A 874 23.03 37.01 -50.61
C ILE A 874 24.18 37.03 -51.61
N ASN A 875 24.91 38.16 -51.75
CA ASN A 875 26.26 38.11 -52.28
C ASN A 875 27.20 37.41 -51.30
N ASP A 876 26.71 36.59 -50.38
CA ASP A 876 27.48 35.49 -49.84
C ASP A 876 26.73 34.17 -49.64
N MET A 877 26.02 33.69 -50.68
CA MET A 877 25.75 32.25 -50.86
C MET A 877 26.31 31.58 -52.13
N SER A 878 26.51 32.31 -53.23
CA SER A 878 26.84 31.73 -54.55
C SER A 878 28.23 31.13 -54.71
N LYS A 879 28.98 31.00 -53.62
CA LYS A 879 30.27 30.25 -53.56
C LYS A 879 30.18 28.82 -53.89
N HIS A 880 28.98 28.37 -53.65
CA HIS A 880 28.57 27.03 -53.70
C HIS A 880 27.29 27.07 -54.57
N ASN A 881 26.37 28.00 -54.30
CA ASN A 881 24.99 28.00 -54.82
C ASN A 881 24.66 29.18 -55.78
N GLN A 882 24.81 29.06 -57.11
CA GLN A 882 24.42 30.07 -58.11
C GLN A 882 23.10 30.79 -57.78
N ILE A 883 23.02 32.13 -57.90
CA ILE A 883 21.83 32.88 -57.42
C ILE A 883 21.15 33.66 -58.55
N PHE A 884 19.86 33.39 -58.76
CA PHE A 884 18.99 34.21 -59.60
C PHE A 884 18.23 35.22 -58.74
N PHE A 885 18.48 36.51 -58.96
CA PHE A 885 17.59 37.58 -58.47
C PHE A 885 16.59 37.94 -59.56
N LEU A 886 15.31 37.74 -59.30
CA LEU A 886 14.23 38.25 -60.12
C LEU A 886 13.70 39.52 -59.43
N THR A 887 13.68 40.67 -60.12
CA THR A 887 13.23 41.92 -59.46
C THR A 887 12.69 42.99 -60.41
N CYS A 888 11.82 43.88 -59.90
CA CYS A 888 11.55 45.18 -60.55
C CYS A 888 12.18 46.39 -59.83
N HIS A 889 12.84 46.19 -58.68
CA HIS A 889 13.26 47.30 -57.83
C HIS A 889 14.70 47.78 -58.13
N PRO A 890 14.91 49.01 -58.63
CA PRO A 890 16.24 49.49 -59.04
C PRO A 890 17.28 49.51 -57.91
N GLU A 891 16.86 49.77 -56.67
CA GLU A 891 17.73 49.84 -55.49
C GLU A 891 18.43 48.51 -55.16
N VAL A 892 17.73 47.39 -55.39
CA VAL A 892 18.28 46.03 -55.26
C VAL A 892 19.42 45.85 -56.26
N ILE A 893 19.19 46.25 -57.52
CA ILE A 893 20.16 46.14 -58.62
C ILE A 893 21.38 47.04 -58.38
N GLN A 894 21.17 48.30 -57.96
CA GLN A 894 22.23 49.23 -57.56
C GLN A 894 23.10 48.63 -56.46
N THR A 895 22.47 48.03 -55.44
CA THR A 895 23.16 47.47 -54.28
C THR A 895 23.91 46.17 -54.62
N ILE A 896 23.36 45.29 -55.48
CA ILE A 896 24.08 44.15 -56.06
C ILE A 896 25.29 44.62 -56.83
N TYR A 897 25.15 45.57 -57.76
CA TYR A 897 26.27 46.05 -58.58
C TYR A 897 27.37 46.75 -57.76
N LYS A 898 26.99 47.46 -56.69
CA LYS A 898 27.92 48.10 -55.74
C LYS A 898 28.76 47.07 -54.97
N ILE A 899 28.18 45.93 -54.61
CA ILE A 899 28.84 44.87 -53.83
C ILE A 899 29.60 43.90 -54.75
N ASN A 900 29.00 43.50 -55.88
CA ASN A 900 29.59 42.57 -56.85
C ASN A 900 29.46 43.08 -58.29
N LYS A 901 30.61 43.51 -58.84
CA LYS A 901 30.75 44.00 -60.22
C LYS A 901 30.80 42.88 -61.28
N LYS A 902 30.80 41.61 -60.86
CA LYS A 902 30.74 40.43 -61.75
C LYS A 902 29.33 39.84 -61.91
N ALA A 903 28.35 40.34 -61.14
CA ALA A 903 26.96 39.93 -61.32
C ALA A 903 26.53 40.14 -62.79
N GLN A 904 25.79 39.19 -63.34
CA GLN A 904 25.26 39.25 -64.70
C GLN A 904 23.89 39.91 -64.68
N PHE A 905 23.60 40.84 -65.59
CA PHE A 905 22.34 41.58 -65.60
C PHE A 905 21.58 41.34 -66.90
N PHE A 906 20.35 40.84 -66.80
CA PHE A 906 19.42 40.69 -67.91
C PHE A 906 18.21 41.61 -67.72
N LYS A 907 17.83 42.32 -68.78
CA LYS A 907 16.47 42.85 -68.92
C LYS A 907 15.55 41.71 -69.34
N LEU A 908 14.40 41.61 -68.70
CA LEU A 908 13.29 40.74 -69.07
C LEU A 908 12.10 41.62 -69.48
N GLU A 909 11.62 41.43 -70.71
CA GLU A 909 10.51 42.19 -71.31
C GLU A 909 9.72 41.27 -72.25
N GLU A 910 8.39 41.21 -72.06
CA GLU A 910 7.48 40.35 -72.83
C GLU A 910 7.96 38.89 -73.01
N GLY A 911 8.57 38.31 -71.96
CA GLY A 911 9.13 36.95 -71.99
C GLY A 911 10.49 36.81 -72.70
N ASN A 912 11.11 37.89 -73.17
CA ASN A 912 12.41 37.87 -73.83
C ASN A 912 13.52 38.39 -72.90
N PHE A 913 14.71 37.78 -72.98
CA PHE A 913 15.87 38.16 -72.19
C PHE A 913 16.91 38.93 -73.03
N TYR A 914 17.39 40.06 -72.51
CA TYR A 914 18.40 40.91 -73.14
C TYR A 914 19.55 41.15 -72.15
N LEU A 915 20.79 40.84 -72.55
CA LEU A 915 21.97 41.05 -71.69
C LEU A 915 22.29 42.55 -71.62
N ASN A 916 22.22 43.13 -70.42
CA ASN A 916 22.38 44.56 -70.16
C ASN A 916 23.55 44.82 -69.20
N THR A 917 23.98 46.08 -69.10
CA THR A 917 24.74 46.56 -67.92
C THR A 917 23.78 46.91 -66.78
N ALA A 918 24.27 46.89 -65.53
CA ALA A 918 23.50 47.29 -64.36
C ALA A 918 22.81 48.65 -64.54
N ASN A 919 23.56 49.67 -65.01
CA ASN A 919 23.02 51.03 -65.21
C ASN A 919 21.90 51.08 -66.26
N GLN A 920 22.00 50.32 -67.35
CA GLN A 920 20.92 50.23 -68.35
C GLN A 920 19.66 49.56 -67.77
N LEU A 921 19.84 48.55 -66.92
CA LEU A 921 18.74 47.84 -66.28
C LEU A 921 18.05 48.69 -65.20
N ILE A 922 18.85 49.40 -64.38
CA ILE A 922 18.38 50.41 -63.41
C ILE A 922 17.56 51.48 -64.12
N ASN A 923 18.13 52.12 -65.16
CA ASN A 923 17.45 53.19 -65.89
C ASN A 923 16.16 52.72 -66.57
N HIS A 924 16.09 51.48 -67.05
CA HIS A 924 14.87 50.93 -67.63
C HIS A 924 13.75 50.77 -66.59
N LEU A 925 14.06 50.24 -65.41
CA LEU A 925 13.07 50.00 -64.36
C LEU A 925 12.65 51.29 -63.64
N SER A 926 13.53 52.30 -63.57
CA SER A 926 13.22 53.64 -63.04
C SER A 926 12.40 54.54 -63.98
N LEU A 927 11.89 54.02 -65.10
CA LEU A 927 10.99 54.76 -66.01
C LEU A 927 9.51 54.38 -65.83
N ASP A 928 9.21 53.29 -65.12
CA ASP A 928 7.85 52.78 -64.86
C ASP A 928 7.52 52.76 -63.35
N THR A 929 8.23 53.56 -62.55
CA THR A 929 8.04 53.76 -61.09
C THR A 929 7.87 55.23 -60.74
#